data_AF-U9SWC0-F1
#
_entry.id   AF-U9SWC0-F1
#
_cell.length_a   1.000
_cell.length_b   1.000
_cell.length_c   1.000
_cell.angle_alpha   90.00
_cell.angle_beta   90.00
_cell.angle_gamma   90.00
#
_symmetry.space_group_name_H-M   'P 1'
#
loop_
_entity.id
_entity.type
_entity.pdbx_description
1 polymer ?
#
loop_
_entity_poly.entity_id
_entity_poly.type
_entity_poly.pdbx_seq_one_letter_code
_entity_poly.pdbx_strand_id
1 'polypeptide(L)'
;MLRNKPRKANIAAIPFRIRNNFRRLPNRFLLSDNDDNEKMVQKDFEDDNISGEEYNEYGDGDDDLEQRSDDDHIEQRSDNGDDLEQRSNDDHLEQRSDNDHLEQRNDNDDDLEQRSNNEEGDTNMISTSSENETESDYIMSLESDEDYETMSSDNEERHDSDISEEKLFVDEALAKDKLPSFDGDFAPYFQNLTTAALFCWIYKHNISTNAYEDLVDIIMRPEFNRDHIVKNIRRFRSWRERLPLPSISAKSISISSKKTPSTLKDSKMAYQLSISDIIWNVLNNPSLLKEMYFGAGVDSKTKSEYWHGTLWAESPLFGQEQLMISGEIYQCGDFVYYYDNERKLGRLRAILLNEENQQYRLRIQKVLDYSDLPGNFKGELRQNRSLSGEVWLQDEPFLTITTSQISEKVAADTLRITEILYKHHTHWRIRDATFSYQHPSEYISIRQPPSPTIPVYKLFLDIYYDDFGTFRNVYHSLGGVYVQFGNMPARQRKLLKNHFVLGFVPFGGNFNEFMLPFISEMKEFEQGKLMEVNGQDAWVIAGLGVVTADLPQGNDMCGVLRHNANKGCRTCTASRESLTNFSQDVPATSRYHHITDDQFKEIFDEPATTRQRRLCTEFGLRTRPSILDRLLRERHLQTPQDVYHATAGKIGRLLKLTYDLRI
;
A
#
# COMPACT_ATOMS: atom_id res chain seq x y z
N MET A 1 -36.62 1.71 -55.67
CA MET A 1 -35.19 1.36 -55.81
C MET A 1 -34.39 2.55 -55.27
N LEU A 2 -34.03 2.55 -53.98
CA LEU A 2 -32.78 1.99 -53.42
C LEU A 2 -31.53 2.83 -53.76
N ARG A 3 -31.12 3.74 -52.87
CA ARG A 3 -30.02 3.54 -51.89
C ARG A 3 -29.61 4.88 -51.26
N ASN A 4 -29.90 5.00 -49.96
CA ASN A 4 -29.38 6.04 -49.07
C ASN A 4 -27.94 5.71 -48.63
N LYS A 5 -27.11 6.75 -48.54
CA LYS A 5 -25.78 6.75 -47.90
C LYS A 5 -25.87 6.40 -46.40
N PRO A 6 -24.89 5.70 -45.80
CA PRO A 6 -24.67 5.76 -44.36
C PRO A 6 -23.63 6.85 -44.01
N ARG A 7 -23.97 7.65 -43.00
CA ARG A 7 -23.10 8.59 -42.28
C ARG A 7 -22.16 7.84 -41.33
N LYS A 8 -20.89 8.22 -41.33
CA LYS A 8 -19.92 7.89 -40.26
C LYS A 8 -20.34 8.58 -38.96
N ALA A 9 -20.35 7.85 -37.85
CA ALA A 9 -20.33 8.40 -36.51
C ALA A 9 -19.10 7.83 -35.78
N ASN A 10 -18.15 8.71 -35.48
CA ASN A 10 -17.06 8.46 -34.55
C ASN A 10 -17.64 8.28 -33.15
N ILE A 11 -17.50 7.09 -32.57
CA ILE A 11 -17.73 6.88 -31.14
C ILE A 11 -16.35 6.64 -30.53
N ALA A 12 -15.84 7.64 -29.81
CA ALA A 12 -14.70 7.50 -28.93
C ALA A 12 -15.07 6.49 -27.83
N ALA A 13 -14.39 5.35 -27.79
CA ALA A 13 -14.55 4.36 -26.74
C ALA A 13 -14.03 4.93 -25.42
N ILE A 14 -14.95 5.31 -24.52
CA ILE A 14 -14.64 5.69 -23.14
C ILE A 14 -14.37 4.40 -22.35
N PRO A 15 -13.26 4.27 -21.61
CA PRO A 15 -12.96 3.05 -20.86
C PRO A 15 -13.94 2.86 -19.70
N PHE A 16 -14.29 1.59 -19.48
CA PHE A 16 -15.19 1.06 -18.45
C PHE A 16 -14.81 1.58 -17.05
N ARG A 17 -15.74 2.28 -16.37
CA ARG A 17 -15.56 2.81 -15.01
C ARG A 17 -16.61 2.21 -14.08
N ILE A 18 -16.23 1.21 -13.30
CA ILE A 18 -17.06 0.68 -12.20
C ILE A 18 -17.07 1.74 -11.09
N ARG A 19 -18.24 2.31 -10.81
CA ARG A 19 -18.43 3.24 -9.69
C ARG A 19 -18.73 2.44 -8.42
N ASN A 20 -17.79 2.38 -7.49
CA ASN A 20 -18.10 1.96 -6.12
C ASN A 20 -18.80 3.12 -5.39
N ASN A 21 -20.12 3.10 -5.34
CA ASN A 21 -20.92 4.02 -4.54
C ASN A 21 -21.06 3.48 -3.10
N PHE A 22 -20.24 3.96 -2.18
CA PHE A 22 -20.55 3.84 -0.75
C PHE A 22 -21.54 4.95 -0.35
N ARG A 23 -22.83 4.63 -0.24
CA ARG A 23 -23.79 5.52 0.44
C ARG A 23 -24.04 5.05 1.87
N ARG A 24 -23.97 6.00 2.80
CA ARG A 24 -24.42 5.87 4.19
C ARG A 24 -25.93 5.60 4.21
N LEU A 25 -26.35 4.56 4.92
CA LEU A 25 -27.75 4.30 5.23
C LEU A 25 -28.33 5.43 6.11
N PRO A 26 -29.55 5.91 5.85
CA PRO A 26 -30.24 6.81 6.76
C PRO A 26 -30.83 6.03 7.95
N ASN A 27 -30.52 6.48 9.17
CA ASN A 27 -31.25 6.08 10.37
C ASN A 27 -32.68 6.62 10.27
N ARG A 28 -33.68 5.75 10.26
CA ARG A 28 -35.09 6.12 10.37
C ARG A 28 -35.63 5.55 11.68
N PHE A 29 -35.64 6.38 12.72
CA PHE A 29 -36.56 6.20 13.84
C PHE A 29 -37.92 6.72 13.39
N LEU A 30 -38.94 5.87 13.48
CA LEU A 30 -40.35 6.25 13.34
C LEU A 30 -40.84 6.72 14.70
N LEU A 31 -41.34 7.96 14.76
CA LEU A 31 -42.35 8.38 15.73
C LEU A 31 -43.47 9.09 14.97
N SER A 32 -44.67 8.81 15.45
CA SER A 32 -46.00 8.92 14.84
C SER A 32 -46.54 10.34 14.64
N ASP A 33 -47.53 10.41 13.75
CA ASP A 33 -48.36 11.56 13.37
C ASP A 33 -49.00 12.34 14.54
N ASN A 34 -49.15 13.66 14.38
CA ASN A 34 -50.46 14.34 14.34
C ASN A 34 -50.35 15.87 14.09
N ASP A 35 -51.19 16.30 13.13
CA ASP A 35 -51.94 17.55 12.94
C ASP A 35 -51.31 18.97 12.83
N ASP A 36 -51.67 19.57 11.68
CA ASP A 36 -52.20 20.93 11.44
C ASP A 36 -51.38 22.19 11.80
N ASN A 37 -50.85 22.87 10.77
CA ASN A 37 -51.43 24.11 10.24
C ASN A 37 -50.53 24.86 9.22
N GLU A 38 -51.18 25.29 8.14
CA GLU A 38 -51.04 26.56 7.40
C GLU A 38 -49.73 27.03 6.71
N LYS A 39 -49.88 27.23 5.40
CA LYS A 39 -49.53 28.42 4.57
C LYS A 39 -48.07 28.73 4.20
N MET A 40 -47.75 28.37 2.95
CA MET A 40 -47.51 29.27 1.80
C MET A 40 -46.65 30.56 1.98
N VAL A 41 -45.57 30.63 1.18
CA VAL A 41 -45.12 31.75 0.29
C VAL A 41 -43.62 32.06 0.36
N GLN A 42 -43.04 32.08 -0.85
CA GLN A 42 -41.76 32.57 -1.38
C GLN A 42 -41.16 33.83 -0.74
N LYS A 43 -39.82 33.93 -0.76
CA LYS A 43 -39.13 35.02 -1.47
C LYS A 43 -37.60 34.82 -1.56
N ASP A 44 -37.10 34.95 -2.79
CA ASP A 44 -35.70 35.23 -3.15
C ASP A 44 -35.24 36.58 -2.60
N PHE A 45 -33.93 36.76 -2.39
CA PHE A 45 -33.27 38.06 -2.51
C PHE A 45 -31.80 37.92 -2.95
N GLU A 46 -31.50 38.61 -4.06
CA GLU A 46 -30.18 38.98 -4.58
C GLU A 46 -29.56 40.17 -3.81
N ASP A 47 -28.28 40.38 -4.11
CA ASP A 47 -27.32 41.47 -3.84
C ASP A 47 -27.83 42.87 -3.41
N ASP A 48 -27.04 43.55 -2.57
CA ASP A 48 -26.28 44.77 -2.96
C ASP A 48 -25.43 45.37 -1.81
N ASN A 49 -24.11 45.44 -2.03
CA ASN A 49 -23.24 46.64 -2.07
C ASN A 49 -23.46 47.86 -1.13
N ILE A 50 -22.37 48.37 -0.48
CA ILE A 50 -21.80 49.76 -0.59
C ILE A 50 -20.88 50.20 0.59
N SER A 51 -19.67 50.71 0.21
CA SER A 51 -18.75 51.74 0.81
C SER A 51 -18.15 51.57 2.23
N GLY A 52 -16.94 52.04 2.58
CA GLY A 52 -15.90 52.84 1.90
C GLY A 52 -14.92 53.48 2.94
N GLU A 53 -13.66 53.72 2.51
CA GLU A 53 -12.63 54.71 2.99
C GLU A 53 -11.90 54.46 4.34
N GLU A 54 -10.61 54.77 4.61
CA GLU A 54 -9.38 55.35 3.98
C GLU A 54 -8.20 54.99 4.97
N TYR A 55 -6.91 54.74 4.63
CA TYR A 55 -5.81 55.68 4.27
C TYR A 55 -4.50 54.93 3.86
N ASN A 56 -3.93 55.26 2.68
CA ASN A 56 -2.55 55.70 2.27
C ASN A 56 -1.25 55.10 2.90
N GLU A 57 -0.08 54.93 2.23
CA GLU A 57 0.47 55.22 0.88
C GLU A 57 1.96 54.75 0.78
N TYR A 58 2.55 54.80 -0.44
CA TYR A 58 3.91 54.50 -0.98
C TYR A 58 3.98 53.15 -1.75
N GLY A 59 3.96 53.02 -3.10
CA GLY A 59 4.53 53.80 -4.24
C GLY A 59 5.96 53.29 -4.55
N ASP A 60 6.42 52.76 -5.70
CA ASP A 60 6.08 52.74 -7.15
C ASP A 60 6.61 51.38 -7.75
N GLY A 61 6.02 50.73 -8.76
CA GLY A 61 6.02 51.00 -10.23
C GLY A 61 6.96 49.98 -10.94
N ASP A 62 6.75 49.35 -12.10
CA ASP A 62 5.79 49.35 -13.22
C ASP A 62 5.98 47.96 -13.91
N ASP A 63 4.92 47.20 -14.23
CA ASP A 63 4.22 47.04 -15.53
C ASP A 63 5.05 46.52 -16.74
N ASP A 64 4.60 45.40 -17.31
CA ASP A 64 4.15 45.35 -18.72
C ASP A 64 3.39 44.04 -19.05
N LEU A 65 2.21 44.23 -19.64
CA LEU A 65 1.21 43.26 -20.10
C LEU A 65 1.16 43.26 -21.64
N GLU A 66 1.09 42.09 -22.29
CA GLU A 66 0.36 41.88 -23.57
C GLU A 66 -0.09 40.38 -23.59
N GLN A 67 -1.36 39.98 -23.51
CA GLN A 67 -2.53 40.08 -24.41
C GLN A 67 -2.43 39.41 -25.80
N ARG A 68 -3.42 38.52 -26.03
CA ARG A 68 -4.03 38.05 -27.32
C ARG A 68 -3.28 36.94 -28.08
N SER A 69 -3.90 36.01 -28.79
CA SER A 69 -5.30 35.65 -29.09
C SER A 69 -5.30 34.32 -29.87
N ASP A 70 -6.43 33.62 -29.84
CA ASP A 70 -6.75 32.43 -30.66
C ASP A 70 -6.75 32.73 -32.17
N ASP A 71 -6.43 31.72 -33.00
CA ASP A 71 -7.08 31.49 -34.30
C ASP A 71 -6.77 30.09 -34.87
N ASP A 72 -7.83 29.38 -35.24
CA ASP A 72 -7.87 28.17 -36.06
C ASP A 72 -7.53 28.48 -37.53
N HIS A 73 -6.91 27.55 -38.27
CA HIS A 73 -7.33 27.18 -39.63
C HIS A 73 -6.57 25.96 -40.20
N ILE A 74 -7.38 25.08 -40.80
CA ILE A 74 -7.07 23.87 -41.56
C ILE A 74 -6.68 24.24 -43.00
N GLU A 75 -5.66 23.58 -43.58
CA GLU A 75 -5.66 23.26 -45.02
C GLU A 75 -5.11 21.85 -45.31
N GLN A 76 -5.65 21.30 -46.39
CA GLN A 76 -5.63 19.91 -46.83
C GLN A 76 -4.66 19.69 -47.98
N ARG A 77 -4.20 18.43 -48.09
CA ARG A 77 -3.94 17.64 -49.31
C ARG A 77 -2.82 18.07 -50.27
N SER A 78 -1.98 17.07 -50.60
CA SER A 78 -1.80 16.66 -52.00
C SER A 78 -1.32 15.21 -52.11
N ASP A 79 -2.00 14.47 -52.98
CA ASP A 79 -1.77 13.09 -53.45
C ASP A 79 -0.45 12.91 -54.22
N ASN A 80 -0.10 11.62 -54.41
CA ASN A 80 0.63 10.94 -55.50
C ASN A 80 1.65 9.98 -54.87
N GLY A 81 1.74 8.69 -55.19
CA GLY A 81 1.23 7.90 -56.31
C GLY A 81 2.29 6.84 -56.60
N ASP A 82 1.84 5.58 -56.71
CA ASP A 82 2.43 4.41 -57.39
C ASP A 82 3.90 3.99 -57.14
N ASP A 83 4.10 2.73 -56.74
CA ASP A 83 4.74 1.76 -57.65
C ASP A 83 4.57 0.29 -57.19
N LEU A 84 4.73 -0.58 -58.19
CA LEU A 84 4.16 -1.91 -58.38
C LEU A 84 5.00 -3.09 -57.84
N GLU A 85 4.25 -4.18 -57.58
CA GLU A 85 4.56 -5.60 -57.83
C GLU A 85 5.80 -6.27 -57.21
N GLN A 86 5.56 -7.35 -56.43
CA GLN A 86 5.78 -8.71 -56.93
C GLN A 86 5.12 -9.79 -56.06
N ARG A 87 4.68 -10.84 -56.78
CA ARG A 87 3.84 -11.96 -56.38
C ARG A 87 4.65 -13.08 -55.71
N SER A 88 3.98 -13.83 -54.82
CA SER A 88 3.88 -15.29 -54.96
C SER A 88 2.72 -15.83 -54.12
N ASN A 89 1.77 -16.45 -54.82
CA ASN A 89 0.69 -17.27 -54.27
C ASN A 89 1.26 -18.55 -53.66
N ASP A 90 0.59 -19.11 -52.65
CA ASP A 90 0.19 -20.52 -52.68
C ASP A 90 -1.06 -20.72 -51.81
N ASP A 91 -2.14 -21.09 -52.49
CA ASP A 91 -3.37 -21.67 -51.94
C ASP A 91 -3.11 -23.14 -51.62
N HIS A 92 -3.57 -23.64 -50.46
CA HIS A 92 -4.16 -24.98 -50.38
C HIS A 92 -5.21 -25.06 -49.27
N LEU A 93 -6.43 -25.33 -49.72
CA LEU A 93 -7.64 -25.65 -48.99
C LEU A 93 -7.68 -27.14 -48.58
N GLU A 94 -8.54 -27.41 -47.58
CA GLU A 94 -9.12 -28.71 -47.17
C GLU A 94 -8.22 -29.64 -46.33
N GLN A 95 -8.66 -30.22 -45.20
CA GLN A 95 -9.92 -30.94 -45.02
C GLN A 95 -10.26 -31.16 -43.53
N ARG A 96 -11.56 -31.31 -43.26
CA ARG A 96 -12.16 -31.78 -42.00
C ARG A 96 -11.76 -33.23 -41.72
N SER A 97 -11.59 -33.59 -40.45
CA SER A 97 -11.97 -34.91 -39.95
C SER A 97 -12.45 -34.82 -38.52
N ASP A 98 -13.72 -35.18 -38.33
CA ASP A 98 -14.33 -35.53 -37.06
C ASP A 98 -13.58 -36.70 -36.42
N ASN A 99 -13.46 -36.71 -35.09
CA ASN A 99 -13.45 -37.95 -34.33
C ASN A 99 -13.83 -37.68 -32.86
N ASP A 100 -15.03 -38.14 -32.54
CA ASP A 100 -15.54 -38.38 -31.20
C ASP A 100 -14.65 -39.38 -30.45
N HIS A 101 -14.21 -39.04 -29.24
CA HIS A 101 -13.99 -40.03 -28.18
C HIS A 101 -14.41 -39.46 -26.83
N LEU A 102 -15.58 -39.92 -26.39
CA LEU A 102 -16.12 -39.83 -25.04
C LEU A 102 -15.22 -40.60 -24.07
N GLU A 103 -14.69 -39.93 -23.04
CA GLU A 103 -14.39 -40.58 -21.77
C GLU A 103 -15.22 -39.93 -20.66
N GLN A 104 -16.11 -40.74 -20.12
CA GLN A 104 -16.93 -40.48 -18.95
C GLN A 104 -16.03 -40.22 -17.74
N ARG A 105 -16.24 -39.09 -17.05
CA ARG A 105 -15.91 -38.98 -15.63
C ARG A 105 -17.10 -38.43 -14.89
N ASN A 106 -17.48 -39.22 -13.90
CA ASN A 106 -18.68 -39.12 -13.09
C ASN A 106 -18.78 -37.80 -12.33
N ASP A 107 -20.02 -37.32 -12.29
CA ASP A 107 -20.54 -36.28 -11.42
C ASP A 107 -20.32 -36.64 -9.94
N ASN A 108 -20.02 -35.61 -9.14
CA ASN A 108 -20.39 -35.48 -7.72
C ASN A 108 -20.21 -33.99 -7.34
N ASP A 109 -21.23 -33.20 -7.64
CA ASP A 109 -21.46 -31.89 -7.01
C ASP A 109 -22.30 -32.17 -5.75
N ASP A 110 -21.65 -32.41 -4.60
CA ASP A 110 -22.32 -32.43 -3.29
C ASP A 110 -22.33 -31.01 -2.70
N ASP A 111 -23.43 -30.30 -2.95
CA ASP A 111 -23.90 -29.19 -2.13
C ASP A 111 -24.40 -29.77 -0.79
N LEU A 112 -23.68 -29.53 0.30
CA LEU A 112 -24.16 -29.81 1.66
C LEU A 112 -24.34 -28.51 2.44
N GLU A 113 -25.59 -28.06 2.45
CA GLU A 113 -26.18 -27.31 3.54
C GLU A 113 -26.01 -28.12 4.85
N GLN A 114 -25.46 -27.50 5.90
CA GLN A 114 -25.62 -28.00 7.27
C GLN A 114 -26.22 -26.92 8.14
N ARG A 115 -27.54 -27.02 8.32
CA ARG A 115 -28.25 -26.54 9.51
C ARG A 115 -27.95 -27.52 10.65
N SER A 116 -27.46 -27.01 11.78
CA SER A 116 -27.29 -27.79 13.01
C SER A 116 -28.46 -27.54 13.95
N ASN A 117 -29.19 -28.59 14.31
CA ASN A 117 -29.96 -28.70 15.56
C ASN A 117 -29.67 -30.08 16.18
N ASN A 118 -28.90 -30.03 17.27
CA ASN A 118 -28.88 -30.76 18.55
C ASN A 118 -29.38 -32.21 18.76
N GLU A 119 -28.72 -32.81 19.77
CA GLU A 119 -29.07 -33.96 20.66
C GLU A 119 -28.89 -35.37 20.07
N GLU A 120 -28.34 -36.40 20.74
CA GLU A 120 -27.84 -36.65 22.10
C GLU A 120 -27.06 -37.99 22.07
N GLY A 121 -26.22 -38.31 23.08
CA GLY A 121 -25.71 -39.68 23.26
C GLY A 121 -24.39 -39.86 24.04
N ASP A 122 -24.48 -39.84 25.38
CA ASP A 122 -23.50 -40.35 26.37
C ASP A 122 -22.98 -41.79 26.04
N THR A 123 -21.78 -42.27 26.40
CA THR A 123 -21.24 -42.44 27.78
C THR A 123 -19.79 -43.00 27.76
N ASN A 124 -19.03 -42.64 28.80
CA ASN A 124 -18.00 -43.41 29.55
C ASN A 124 -16.67 -43.89 28.92
N MET A 125 -15.54 -43.41 29.49
CA MET A 125 -14.67 -44.19 30.42
C MET A 125 -13.46 -43.37 30.94
N ILE A 126 -13.59 -42.91 32.20
CA ILE A 126 -12.68 -43.01 33.37
C ILE A 126 -11.18 -43.32 33.07
N SER A 127 -10.19 -42.50 33.49
CA SER A 127 -9.49 -42.62 34.79
C SER A 127 -8.48 -41.46 34.97
N THR A 128 -8.67 -40.54 35.93
CA THR A 128 -7.94 -40.35 37.22
C THR A 128 -6.40 -40.22 37.12
N SER A 129 -5.76 -39.11 37.52
CA SER A 129 -5.53 -38.64 38.91
C SER A 129 -4.84 -37.26 38.85
N SER A 130 -5.45 -36.17 39.36
CA SER A 130 -5.40 -35.62 40.75
C SER A 130 -4.00 -35.07 41.12
N GLU A 131 -3.77 -33.75 41.11
CA GLU A 131 -4.17 -32.71 42.10
C GLU A 131 -2.97 -32.35 42.99
N ASN A 132 -2.61 -31.06 43.08
CA ASN A 132 -2.76 -30.30 44.32
C ASN A 132 -2.19 -28.85 44.28
N GLU A 133 -2.97 -28.00 44.95
CA GLU A 133 -2.65 -26.79 45.74
C GLU A 133 -2.44 -25.44 44.99
N THR A 134 -3.39 -24.47 45.00
CA THR A 134 -3.84 -23.50 46.07
C THR A 134 -2.67 -22.65 46.62
N GLU A 135 -2.69 -21.32 46.77
CA GLU A 135 -3.63 -20.28 47.25
C GLU A 135 -3.23 -18.92 46.61
N SER A 136 -4.14 -18.02 46.17
CA SER A 136 -4.68 -16.82 46.87
C SER A 136 -3.66 -16.03 47.71
N ASP A 137 -3.55 -14.68 47.65
CA ASP A 137 -4.56 -13.75 48.16
C ASP A 137 -4.21 -12.22 48.06
N TYR A 138 -5.26 -11.37 48.18
CA TYR A 138 -5.38 -9.89 48.45
C TYR A 138 -4.94 -8.85 47.37
N ILE A 139 -5.76 -8.03 46.69
CA ILE A 139 -7.03 -7.26 46.89
C ILE A 139 -6.95 -6.08 47.88
N MET A 140 -7.34 -4.85 47.46
CA MET A 140 -8.44 -4.03 48.03
C MET A 140 -8.50 -2.56 47.55
N SER A 141 -9.61 -2.18 46.92
CA SER A 141 -10.65 -1.20 47.41
C SER A 141 -11.66 -0.95 46.26
N LEU A 142 -12.89 -1.50 46.30
CA LEU A 142 -14.11 -1.06 47.04
C LEU A 142 -14.61 0.32 46.59
N GLU A 143 -15.89 0.61 46.31
CA GLU A 143 -17.19 0.35 46.96
C GLU A 143 -18.31 0.55 45.90
N SER A 144 -19.59 0.19 46.00
CA SER A 144 -20.42 -0.72 46.81
C SER A 144 -21.88 -0.61 46.31
N ASP A 145 -22.75 -1.48 46.85
CA ASP A 145 -24.23 -1.45 46.94
C ASP A 145 -25.02 -2.10 45.77
N GLU A 146 -25.47 -3.36 45.86
CA GLU A 146 -26.52 -3.99 46.75
C GLU A 146 -27.95 -3.44 46.44
N ASP A 147 -29.04 -4.19 46.39
CA ASP A 147 -29.37 -5.62 46.55
C ASP A 147 -30.84 -5.84 46.12
N TYR A 148 -31.27 -7.10 45.92
CA TYR A 148 -32.39 -7.76 46.65
C TYR A 148 -32.85 -9.05 45.94
N GLU A 149 -32.48 -10.18 46.57
CA GLU A 149 -33.31 -11.35 46.98
C GLU A 149 -34.28 -12.08 46.03
N THR A 150 -34.69 -13.34 46.20
CA THR A 150 -34.25 -14.62 46.82
C THR A 150 -35.47 -15.56 46.72
N MET A 151 -35.31 -16.75 46.12
CA MET A 151 -35.98 -18.06 46.36
C MET A 151 -37.52 -18.25 46.34
N SER A 152 -37.98 -19.30 45.63
CA SER A 152 -38.79 -20.46 46.11
C SER A 152 -39.45 -21.16 44.90
N SER A 153 -39.07 -22.39 44.53
CA SER A 153 -39.72 -23.68 44.84
C SER A 153 -41.25 -23.71 44.64
N ASP A 154 -41.74 -24.48 43.65
CA ASP A 154 -42.49 -25.72 43.88
C ASP A 154 -42.99 -26.38 42.58
N ASN A 155 -42.92 -27.72 42.55
CA ASN A 155 -43.52 -28.61 41.55
C ASN A 155 -45.04 -28.67 41.75
N GLU A 156 -45.83 -28.78 40.67
CA GLU A 156 -46.98 -29.71 40.62
C GLU A 156 -47.52 -29.91 39.19
N GLU A 157 -48.00 -31.13 38.94
CA GLU A 157 -48.43 -31.74 37.67
C GLU A 157 -49.88 -31.40 37.24
N ARG A 158 -50.10 -31.36 35.90
CA ARG A 158 -51.37 -31.59 35.13
C ARG A 158 -52.46 -30.49 35.23
N HIS A 159 -53.28 -30.17 34.21
CA HIS A 159 -53.89 -30.96 33.13
C HIS A 159 -54.31 -30.03 31.96
N ASP A 160 -54.41 -30.60 30.76
CA ASP A 160 -54.89 -30.03 29.48
C ASP A 160 -56.01 -28.99 29.53
N SER A 161 -55.86 -27.93 28.72
CA SER A 161 -56.95 -27.41 27.89
C SER A 161 -56.40 -26.67 26.67
N ASP A 162 -56.76 -27.21 25.49
CA ASP A 162 -56.86 -26.58 24.17
C ASP A 162 -55.99 -25.35 23.89
N ILE A 163 -54.74 -25.59 23.49
CA ILE A 163 -53.94 -24.60 22.76
C ILE A 163 -54.42 -24.62 21.31
N SER A 164 -55.27 -23.66 20.95
CA SER A 164 -55.43 -23.28 19.55
C SER A 164 -54.06 -22.95 18.98
N GLU A 165 -53.60 -23.71 18.00
CA GLU A 165 -52.41 -23.35 17.22
C GLU A 165 -52.65 -21.98 16.56
N GLU A 166 -52.15 -20.91 17.20
CA GLU A 166 -51.98 -19.64 16.52
C GLU A 166 -50.94 -19.86 15.42
N LYS A 167 -51.42 -20.09 14.20
CA LYS A 167 -50.60 -20.05 12.99
C LYS A 167 -50.03 -18.65 12.85
N LEU A 168 -48.78 -18.47 13.28
CA LEU A 168 -47.93 -17.35 12.86
C LEU A 168 -47.69 -17.47 11.36
N PHE A 169 -48.50 -16.78 10.57
CA PHE A 169 -48.26 -16.63 9.13
C PHE A 169 -47.05 -15.72 8.93
N VAL A 170 -45.95 -16.28 8.43
CA VAL A 170 -44.71 -15.52 8.12
C VAL A 170 -44.89 -14.63 6.89
N ASP A 171 -45.84 -14.97 6.02
CA ASP A 171 -46.35 -14.15 4.92
C ASP A 171 -47.88 -14.32 4.88
N GLU A 172 -48.62 -13.22 5.06
CA GLU A 172 -50.08 -13.22 4.98
C GLU A 172 -50.53 -13.24 3.51
N ALA A 173 -51.50 -14.08 3.16
CA ALA A 173 -51.99 -14.17 1.79
C ALA A 173 -52.59 -12.83 1.32
N LEU A 174 -52.29 -12.44 0.08
CA LEU A 174 -52.74 -11.18 -0.50
C LEU A 174 -54.27 -11.09 -0.46
N ALA A 175 -54.81 -10.09 0.23
CA ALA A 175 -56.26 -9.90 0.35
C ALA A 175 -56.89 -9.68 -1.04
N LYS A 176 -58.03 -10.32 -1.32
CA LYS A 176 -58.66 -10.37 -2.65
C LYS A 176 -58.99 -8.99 -3.25
N ASP A 177 -59.14 -7.99 -2.39
CA ASP A 177 -59.40 -6.58 -2.69
C ASP A 177 -58.15 -5.80 -3.13
N LYS A 178 -56.95 -6.37 -2.98
CA LYS A 178 -55.66 -5.78 -3.41
C LYS A 178 -55.08 -6.41 -4.68
N LEU A 179 -55.81 -7.32 -5.33
CA LEU A 179 -55.36 -7.96 -6.57
C LEU A 179 -55.34 -6.94 -7.72
N PRO A 180 -54.18 -6.73 -8.38
CA PRO A 180 -54.11 -5.89 -9.57
C PRO A 180 -55.03 -6.41 -10.68
N SER A 181 -55.72 -5.50 -11.38
CA SER A 181 -56.53 -5.82 -12.56
C SER A 181 -55.66 -5.72 -13.81
N PHE A 182 -54.84 -6.74 -14.08
CA PHE A 182 -54.15 -6.88 -15.36
C PHE A 182 -54.98 -7.74 -16.32
N ASP A 183 -55.01 -7.41 -17.61
CA ASP A 183 -55.58 -8.25 -18.66
C ASP A 183 -54.45 -9.04 -19.35
N GLY A 184 -54.60 -10.36 -19.49
CA GLY A 184 -53.65 -11.23 -20.23
C GLY A 184 -53.39 -12.58 -19.56
N ASP A 185 -52.57 -13.42 -20.20
CA ASP A 185 -52.30 -14.82 -19.79
C ASP A 185 -51.68 -14.99 -18.39
N PHE A 186 -51.15 -13.91 -17.80
CA PHE A 186 -50.50 -13.89 -16.48
C PHE A 186 -51.28 -13.09 -15.43
N ALA A 187 -52.50 -12.66 -15.75
CA ALA A 187 -53.43 -12.06 -14.82
C ALA A 187 -53.89 -13.07 -13.75
N PRO A 188 -54.27 -12.60 -12.53
CA PRO A 188 -54.29 -11.21 -12.05
C PRO A 188 -52.93 -10.72 -11.50
N TYR A 189 -51.90 -11.56 -11.47
CA TYR A 189 -50.70 -11.31 -10.65
C TYR A 189 -49.62 -10.51 -11.36
N PHE A 190 -49.42 -10.71 -12.67
CA PHE A 190 -48.35 -10.06 -13.42
C PHE A 190 -48.87 -9.52 -14.76
N GLN A 191 -48.34 -8.37 -15.17
CA GLN A 191 -48.73 -7.71 -16.41
C GLN A 191 -48.25 -8.46 -17.67
N ASN A 192 -47.14 -9.21 -17.58
CA ASN A 192 -46.57 -9.96 -18.69
C ASN A 192 -45.63 -11.08 -18.19
N LEU A 193 -45.26 -11.98 -19.10
CA LEU A 193 -44.35 -13.10 -18.85
C LEU A 193 -43.01 -12.64 -18.27
N THR A 194 -42.43 -11.54 -18.76
CA THR A 194 -41.12 -11.05 -18.31
C THR A 194 -41.13 -10.70 -16.82
N THR A 195 -42.17 -9.99 -16.38
CA THR A 195 -42.34 -9.59 -14.98
C THR A 195 -42.54 -10.83 -14.09
N ALA A 196 -43.37 -11.77 -14.53
CA ALA A 196 -43.60 -13.04 -13.83
C ALA A 196 -42.31 -13.87 -13.71
N ALA A 197 -41.55 -14.02 -14.81
CA ALA A 197 -40.33 -14.81 -14.84
C ALA A 197 -39.22 -14.19 -13.97
N LEU A 198 -39.05 -12.86 -13.99
CA LEU A 198 -38.10 -12.17 -13.12
C LEU A 198 -38.50 -12.30 -11.65
N PHE A 199 -39.78 -12.15 -11.32
CA PHE A 199 -40.28 -12.37 -9.96
C PHE A 199 -39.95 -13.77 -9.46
N CYS A 200 -40.30 -14.81 -10.22
CA CYS A 200 -39.98 -16.19 -9.86
C CYS A 200 -38.47 -16.43 -9.72
N TRP A 201 -37.64 -15.84 -10.60
CA TRP A 201 -36.19 -15.97 -10.53
C TRP A 201 -35.59 -15.31 -9.28
N ILE A 202 -36.04 -14.10 -8.94
CA ILE A 202 -35.60 -13.35 -7.75
C ILE A 202 -35.88 -14.16 -6.48
N TYR A 203 -37.10 -14.67 -6.33
CA TYR A 203 -37.50 -15.47 -5.17
C TYR A 203 -36.82 -16.84 -5.14
N LYS A 204 -36.67 -17.51 -6.29
CA LYS A 204 -36.02 -18.83 -6.35
C LYS A 204 -34.56 -18.79 -5.91
N HIS A 205 -33.85 -17.70 -6.20
CA HIS A 205 -32.40 -17.60 -5.98
C HIS A 205 -32.00 -16.58 -4.91
N ASN A 206 -32.96 -16.02 -4.15
CA ASN A 206 -32.72 -14.98 -3.15
C ASN A 206 -31.83 -13.85 -3.69
N ILE A 207 -32.15 -13.36 -4.89
CA ILE A 207 -31.37 -12.32 -5.55
C ILE A 207 -31.40 -11.03 -4.72
N SER A 208 -30.23 -10.50 -4.39
CA SER A 208 -30.13 -9.24 -3.64
C SER A 208 -30.53 -8.04 -4.49
N THR A 209 -30.92 -6.94 -3.85
CA THR A 209 -31.26 -5.68 -4.54
C THR A 209 -30.14 -5.23 -5.47
N ASN A 210 -28.88 -5.23 -5.01
CA ASN A 210 -27.74 -4.83 -5.83
C ASN A 210 -27.55 -5.73 -7.05
N ALA A 211 -27.70 -7.05 -6.91
CA ALA A 211 -27.55 -7.98 -8.02
C ALA A 211 -28.67 -7.81 -9.08
N TYR A 212 -29.88 -7.44 -8.64
CA TYR A 212 -30.97 -7.10 -9.56
C TYR A 212 -30.75 -5.76 -10.26
N GLU A 213 -30.28 -4.73 -9.54
CA GLU A 213 -29.91 -3.43 -10.13
C GLU A 213 -28.83 -3.60 -11.21
N ASP A 214 -27.78 -4.38 -10.94
CA ASP A 214 -26.73 -4.69 -11.92
C ASP A 214 -27.30 -5.39 -13.17
N LEU A 215 -28.25 -6.31 -13.02
CA LEU A 215 -28.91 -6.98 -14.15
C LEU A 215 -29.71 -5.97 -15.00
N VAL A 216 -30.46 -5.08 -14.36
CA VAL A 216 -31.24 -4.04 -15.05
C VAL A 216 -30.30 -3.12 -15.82
N ASP A 217 -29.20 -2.68 -15.22
CA ASP A 217 -28.18 -1.85 -15.86
C ASP A 217 -27.53 -2.54 -17.07
N ILE A 218 -27.32 -3.85 -17.02
CA ILE A 218 -26.80 -4.64 -18.15
C ILE A 218 -27.81 -4.66 -19.29
N ILE A 219 -29.09 -4.95 -19.01
CA ILE A 219 -30.14 -5.14 -20.03
C ILE A 219 -30.54 -3.81 -20.67
N MET A 220 -30.52 -2.70 -19.92
CA MET A 220 -30.93 -1.38 -20.40
C MET A 220 -29.87 -0.68 -21.27
N ARG A 221 -28.66 -1.25 -21.41
CA ARG A 221 -27.61 -0.69 -22.28
C ARG A 221 -27.99 -0.85 -23.77
N PRO A 222 -27.80 0.19 -24.60
CA PRO A 222 -28.08 0.11 -26.04
C PRO A 222 -27.31 -1.02 -26.77
N GLU A 223 -26.14 -1.38 -26.26
CA GLU A 223 -25.28 -2.43 -26.81
C GLU A 223 -25.71 -3.84 -26.40
N PHE A 224 -26.67 -3.98 -25.47
CA PHE A 224 -27.15 -5.28 -25.03
C PHE A 224 -27.92 -5.99 -26.16
N ASN A 225 -27.43 -7.17 -26.54
CA ASN A 225 -28.10 -8.03 -27.50
C ASN A 225 -28.40 -9.39 -26.85
N ARG A 226 -29.69 -9.73 -26.77
CA ARG A 226 -30.16 -11.00 -26.21
C ARG A 226 -29.56 -12.24 -26.90
N ASP A 227 -29.21 -12.14 -28.18
CA ASP A 227 -28.67 -13.25 -28.95
C ASP A 227 -27.21 -13.57 -28.56
N HIS A 228 -26.53 -12.65 -27.87
CA HIS A 228 -25.17 -12.85 -27.36
C HIS A 228 -25.12 -13.54 -25.99
N ILE A 229 -26.27 -13.79 -25.34
CA ILE A 229 -26.31 -14.46 -24.05
C ILE A 229 -25.83 -15.91 -24.18
N VAL A 230 -24.76 -16.24 -23.47
CA VAL A 230 -24.19 -17.58 -23.47
C VAL A 230 -25.06 -18.51 -22.63
N LYS A 231 -25.77 -19.42 -23.29
CA LYS A 231 -26.74 -20.34 -22.66
C LYS A 231 -26.11 -21.39 -21.74
N ASN A 232 -24.82 -21.68 -21.89
CA ASN A 232 -24.09 -22.63 -21.06
C ASN A 232 -23.20 -21.89 -20.06
N ILE A 233 -23.63 -21.87 -18.79
CA ILE A 233 -22.91 -21.18 -17.71
C ILE A 233 -21.52 -21.77 -17.43
N ARG A 234 -21.30 -23.08 -17.58
CA ARG A 234 -19.97 -23.70 -17.40
C ARG A 234 -18.99 -23.17 -18.45
N ARG A 235 -19.42 -23.11 -19.72
CA ARG A 235 -18.65 -22.50 -20.81
C ARG A 235 -18.44 -21.00 -20.61
N PHE A 236 -19.45 -20.28 -20.11
CA PHE A 236 -19.30 -18.85 -19.86
C PHE A 236 -18.34 -18.55 -18.70
N ARG A 237 -18.36 -19.36 -17.64
CA ARG A 237 -17.41 -19.29 -16.53
C ARG A 237 -15.97 -19.60 -16.98
N SER A 238 -15.78 -20.53 -17.93
CA SER A 238 -14.43 -20.80 -18.47
C SER A 238 -13.85 -19.62 -19.25
N TRP A 239 -14.68 -18.67 -19.72
CA TRP A 239 -14.16 -17.45 -20.36
C TRP A 239 -13.38 -16.56 -19.40
N ARG A 240 -13.41 -16.82 -18.08
CA ARG A 240 -12.47 -16.26 -17.12
C ARG A 240 -11.02 -16.46 -17.56
N GLU A 241 -10.69 -17.57 -18.21
CA GLU A 241 -9.36 -17.88 -18.74
C GLU A 241 -8.93 -16.95 -19.89
N ARG A 242 -9.88 -16.23 -20.49
CA ARG A 242 -9.61 -15.23 -21.54
C ARG A 242 -9.28 -13.86 -20.97
N LEU A 243 -9.54 -13.65 -19.68
CA LEU A 243 -9.24 -12.39 -19.01
C LEU A 243 -7.78 -12.43 -18.52
N PRO A 244 -7.02 -11.33 -18.61
CA PRO A 244 -5.66 -11.23 -18.08
C PRO A 244 -5.70 -11.11 -16.55
N LEU A 245 -6.22 -12.14 -15.87
CA LEU A 245 -6.32 -12.17 -14.43
C LEU A 245 -5.01 -12.66 -13.83
N PRO A 246 -4.49 -12.00 -12.78
CA PRO A 246 -3.32 -12.49 -12.05
C PRO A 246 -3.56 -13.88 -11.48
N SER A 247 -2.51 -14.69 -11.42
CA SER A 247 -2.57 -15.99 -10.75
C SER A 247 -2.76 -15.81 -9.24
N ILE A 248 -3.65 -16.62 -8.65
CA ILE A 248 -3.86 -16.65 -7.20
C ILE A 248 -3.17 -17.92 -6.67
N SER A 249 -2.11 -17.73 -5.90
CA SER A 249 -1.50 -18.80 -5.13
C SER A 249 -2.27 -19.04 -3.84
N ALA A 250 -2.39 -20.31 -3.43
CA ALA A 250 -3.00 -20.71 -2.17
C ALA A 250 -1.97 -21.48 -1.35
N LYS A 251 -1.82 -21.12 -0.08
CA LYS A 251 -0.87 -21.77 0.83
C LYS A 251 -1.47 -21.91 2.22
N SER A 252 -1.28 -23.07 2.85
CA SER A 252 -1.60 -23.24 4.26
C SER A 252 -0.62 -22.44 5.10
N ILE A 253 -1.13 -21.60 5.99
CA ILE A 253 -0.33 -20.90 7.00
C ILE A 253 -0.80 -21.25 8.40
N SER A 254 0.12 -21.21 9.36
CA SER A 254 -0.19 -21.44 10.78
C SER A 254 -1.08 -20.33 11.34
N ILE A 255 -2.04 -20.72 12.18
CA ILE A 255 -2.90 -19.81 12.95
C ILE A 255 -2.43 -19.80 14.41
N SER A 256 -2.34 -18.59 14.97
CA SER A 256 -2.09 -18.40 16.39
C SER A 256 -3.36 -18.63 17.20
N SER A 257 -3.31 -19.63 18.09
CA SER A 257 -4.37 -19.93 19.07
C SER A 257 -4.69 -18.77 20.04
N LYS A 258 -3.82 -17.75 20.13
CA LYS A 258 -4.05 -16.54 20.95
C LYS A 258 -4.92 -15.49 20.25
N LYS A 259 -5.10 -15.61 18.94
CA LYS A 259 -5.79 -14.62 18.09
C LYS A 259 -7.00 -15.21 17.37
N THR A 260 -7.47 -16.38 17.80
CA THR A 260 -8.63 -17.09 17.27
C THR A 260 -9.32 -17.87 18.38
N PRO A 261 -10.64 -18.16 18.28
CA PRO A 261 -11.31 -19.12 19.16
C PRO A 261 -10.58 -20.46 19.18
N SER A 262 -10.57 -21.14 20.33
CA SER A 262 -9.89 -22.43 20.58
C SER A 262 -10.39 -23.59 19.71
N THR A 263 -11.44 -23.39 18.92
CA THR A 263 -12.08 -24.37 18.04
C THR A 263 -11.60 -24.31 16.58
N LEU A 264 -10.73 -23.36 16.22
CA LEU A 264 -10.21 -23.22 14.85
C LEU A 264 -9.02 -24.16 14.60
N LYS A 265 -8.94 -24.67 13.36
CA LYS A 265 -7.81 -25.47 12.86
C LYS A 265 -6.50 -24.70 13.03
N ASP A 266 -5.42 -25.41 13.37
CA ASP A 266 -4.06 -24.86 13.54
C ASP A 266 -3.47 -24.23 12.27
N SER A 267 -4.15 -24.39 11.12
CA SER A 267 -3.78 -23.76 9.86
C SER A 267 -4.98 -23.39 9.00
N LYS A 268 -4.80 -22.40 8.13
CA LYS A 268 -5.82 -21.96 7.17
C LYS A 268 -5.17 -21.56 5.85
N MET A 269 -5.93 -21.74 4.77
CA MET A 269 -5.51 -21.27 3.45
C MET A 269 -5.45 -19.75 3.42
N ALA A 270 -4.28 -19.23 3.06
CA ALA A 270 -4.11 -17.86 2.64
C ALA A 270 -3.99 -17.81 1.12
N TYR A 271 -4.57 -16.77 0.53
CA TYR A 271 -4.57 -16.53 -0.90
C TYR A 271 -3.73 -15.29 -1.21
N GLN A 272 -2.84 -15.40 -2.19
CA GLN A 272 -1.88 -14.36 -2.51
C GLN A 272 -1.67 -14.25 -4.02
N LEU A 273 -1.59 -13.01 -4.51
CA LEU A 273 -1.20 -12.66 -5.87
C LEU A 273 0.32 -12.60 -5.99
N SER A 274 0.84 -13.03 -7.13
CA SER A 274 2.27 -12.92 -7.47
C SER A 274 2.66 -11.47 -7.69
N ILE A 275 3.75 -11.03 -7.06
CA ILE A 275 4.32 -9.71 -7.34
C ILE A 275 4.91 -9.65 -8.75
N SER A 276 5.43 -10.77 -9.27
CA SER A 276 5.90 -10.87 -10.66
C SER A 276 4.77 -10.59 -11.65
N ASP A 277 3.59 -11.17 -11.45
CA ASP A 277 2.41 -10.92 -12.30
C ASP A 277 1.97 -9.45 -12.22
N ILE A 278 1.98 -8.85 -11.03
CA ILE A 278 1.63 -7.43 -10.84
C ILE A 278 2.62 -6.53 -11.58
N ILE A 279 3.93 -6.76 -11.41
CA ILE A 279 5.00 -6.02 -12.11
C ILE A 279 4.84 -6.17 -13.62
N TRP A 280 4.65 -7.39 -14.11
CA TRP A 280 4.49 -7.67 -15.54
C TRP A 280 3.29 -6.91 -16.12
N ASN A 281 2.14 -6.95 -15.45
CA ASN A 281 0.93 -6.24 -15.88
C ASN A 281 1.10 -4.71 -15.88
N VAL A 282 1.83 -4.15 -14.91
CA VAL A 282 2.07 -2.71 -14.85
C VAL A 282 3.00 -2.25 -15.97
N LEU A 283 4.08 -2.99 -16.22
CA LEU A 283 5.03 -2.65 -17.28
C LEU A 283 4.44 -2.87 -18.68
N ASN A 284 3.57 -3.87 -18.86
CA ASN A 284 2.86 -4.14 -20.12
C ASN A 284 1.58 -3.30 -20.30
N ASN A 285 1.38 -2.27 -19.48
CA ASN A 285 0.32 -1.28 -19.69
C ASN A 285 0.91 0.00 -20.31
N PRO A 286 0.77 0.23 -21.62
CA PRO A 286 1.40 1.37 -22.29
C PRO A 286 0.96 2.73 -21.74
N SER A 287 -0.28 2.83 -21.24
CA SER A 287 -0.80 4.07 -20.67
C SER A 287 -0.17 4.40 -19.32
N LEU A 288 0.12 3.38 -18.50
CA LEU A 288 0.81 3.58 -17.22
C LEU A 288 2.31 3.76 -17.42
N LEU A 289 2.94 2.90 -18.24
CA LEU A 289 4.38 2.91 -18.45
C LEU A 289 4.87 4.27 -18.94
N LYS A 290 4.14 4.92 -19.86
CA LYS A 290 4.48 6.26 -20.39
C LYS A 290 4.52 7.34 -19.32
N GLU A 291 3.79 7.18 -18.22
CA GLU A 291 3.77 8.15 -17.12
C GLU A 291 4.74 7.81 -15.99
N MET A 292 5.33 6.61 -15.98
CA MET A 292 6.25 6.17 -14.94
C MET A 292 7.65 6.76 -15.12
N TYR A 293 8.30 7.07 -14.01
CA TYR A 293 9.66 7.59 -13.98
C TYR A 293 10.67 6.49 -13.62
N PHE A 294 11.76 6.39 -14.37
CA PHE A 294 12.82 5.38 -14.19
C PHE A 294 14.24 5.98 -14.14
N GLY A 295 14.35 7.31 -14.05
CA GLY A 295 15.63 8.01 -14.12
C GLY A 295 16.34 8.17 -12.77
N ALA A 296 17.39 9.01 -12.79
CA ALA A 296 18.15 9.41 -11.62
C ALA A 296 17.28 10.12 -10.55
N GLY A 297 17.81 10.36 -9.36
CA GLY A 297 17.11 11.26 -8.43
C GLY A 297 16.97 12.66 -9.05
N VAL A 298 15.90 13.41 -8.77
CA VAL A 298 15.71 14.76 -9.33
C VAL A 298 15.97 15.82 -8.26
N ASP A 299 16.85 16.76 -8.59
CA ASP A 299 17.12 17.95 -7.81
C ASP A 299 16.08 19.04 -8.13
N SER A 300 14.90 18.91 -7.52
CA SER A 300 13.84 19.92 -7.57
C SER A 300 13.81 20.80 -6.31
N LYS A 301 13.45 22.07 -6.46
CA LYS A 301 13.14 22.99 -5.34
C LYS A 301 11.93 22.49 -4.55
N THR A 302 10.94 21.92 -5.22
CA THR A 302 9.69 21.43 -4.60
C THR A 302 9.69 19.91 -4.58
N LYS A 303 9.72 19.33 -3.37
CA LYS A 303 9.76 17.87 -3.20
C LYS A 303 8.33 17.33 -3.13
N SER A 304 7.86 16.69 -4.21
CA SER A 304 6.49 16.15 -4.31
C SER A 304 6.41 14.68 -4.74
N GLU A 305 7.53 14.08 -5.15
CA GLU A 305 7.59 12.75 -5.76
C GLU A 305 8.72 11.93 -5.16
N TYR A 306 8.63 10.61 -5.23
CA TYR A 306 9.62 9.74 -4.60
C TYR A 306 11.03 9.93 -5.17
N TRP A 307 11.16 10.17 -6.48
CA TRP A 307 12.45 10.45 -7.12
C TRP A 307 13.09 11.78 -6.71
N HIS A 308 12.36 12.65 -6.01
CA HIS A 308 12.94 13.84 -5.37
C HIS A 308 13.65 13.54 -4.03
N GLY A 309 13.40 12.35 -3.46
CA GLY A 309 13.92 11.92 -2.17
C GLY A 309 15.32 11.31 -2.23
N THR A 310 16.06 11.44 -1.12
CA THR A 310 17.41 10.87 -0.98
C THR A 310 17.43 9.35 -1.15
N LEU A 311 16.42 8.65 -0.66
CA LEU A 311 16.33 7.19 -0.77
C LEU A 311 16.32 6.72 -2.23
N TRP A 312 15.61 7.41 -3.12
CA TRP A 312 15.63 7.09 -4.55
C TRP A 312 17.00 7.39 -5.14
N ALA A 313 17.53 8.57 -4.86
CA ALA A 313 18.74 9.09 -5.47
C ALA A 313 20.01 8.29 -5.10
N GLU A 314 20.09 7.78 -3.87
CA GLU A 314 21.25 7.03 -3.36
C GLU A 314 21.18 5.52 -3.64
N SER A 315 19.99 4.99 -3.97
CA SER A 315 19.77 3.55 -4.09
C SER A 315 20.14 3.01 -5.49
N PRO A 316 21.01 1.99 -5.59
CA PRO A 316 21.27 1.28 -6.84
C PRO A 316 20.03 0.58 -7.42
N LEU A 317 19.03 0.25 -6.59
CA LEU A 317 17.81 -0.46 -7.00
C LEU A 317 16.78 0.44 -7.70
N PHE A 318 16.87 1.76 -7.53
CA PHE A 318 15.85 2.71 -8.00
C PHE A 318 16.44 3.84 -8.83
N GLY A 319 17.53 4.45 -8.33
CA GLY A 319 18.17 5.60 -8.95
C GLY A 319 19.33 5.22 -9.87
N GLN A 320 20.07 6.26 -10.21
CA GLN A 320 21.29 6.17 -11.00
C GLN A 320 22.47 5.89 -10.08
N GLU A 321 23.06 4.71 -10.23
CA GLU A 321 24.19 4.19 -9.45
C GLU A 321 25.54 4.65 -9.99
N GLN A 322 25.63 4.96 -11.29
CA GLN A 322 26.88 5.32 -11.95
C GLN A 322 26.69 6.31 -13.10
N LEU A 323 27.72 7.11 -13.38
CA LEU A 323 27.74 8.09 -14.48
C LEU A 323 29.12 8.13 -15.14
N MET A 324 29.15 8.13 -16.47
CA MET A 324 30.38 8.33 -17.23
C MET A 324 30.68 9.82 -17.36
N ILE A 325 31.85 10.25 -16.89
CA ILE A 325 32.33 11.63 -16.96
C ILE A 325 33.74 11.60 -17.53
N SER A 326 33.95 12.28 -18.66
CA SER A 326 35.27 12.37 -19.32
C SER A 326 35.95 11.03 -19.59
N GLY A 327 35.18 9.98 -19.90
CA GLY A 327 35.69 8.63 -20.19
C GLY A 327 35.86 7.72 -18.98
N GLU A 328 35.69 8.23 -17.77
CA GLU A 328 35.77 7.47 -16.52
C GLU A 328 34.37 7.25 -15.92
N ILE A 329 34.10 6.07 -15.36
CA ILE A 329 32.81 5.73 -14.74
C ILE A 329 32.87 6.06 -13.27
N TYR A 330 32.07 6.99 -12.77
CA TYR A 330 31.93 7.31 -11.35
C TYR A 330 30.73 6.59 -10.75
N GLN A 331 30.90 5.96 -9.58
CA GLN A 331 29.85 5.21 -8.89
C GLN A 331 29.47 5.90 -7.58
N CYS A 332 28.20 5.86 -7.21
CA CYS A 332 27.77 6.30 -5.88
C CYS A 332 28.50 5.51 -4.80
N GLY A 333 29.01 6.20 -3.79
CA GLY A 333 29.89 5.68 -2.75
C GLY A 333 31.37 5.99 -2.97
N ASP A 334 31.81 6.29 -4.20
CA ASP A 334 33.20 6.61 -4.54
C ASP A 334 33.68 7.86 -3.79
N PHE A 335 34.94 7.85 -3.34
CA PHE A 335 35.63 9.07 -2.94
C PHE A 335 36.21 9.76 -4.18
N VAL A 336 36.04 11.07 -4.26
CA VAL A 336 36.41 11.89 -5.42
C VAL A 336 37.01 13.21 -4.99
N TYR A 337 37.97 13.70 -5.78
CA TYR A 337 38.38 15.09 -5.72
C TYR A 337 37.47 15.95 -6.60
N TYR A 338 37.07 17.11 -6.07
CA TYR A 338 36.28 18.11 -6.80
C TYR A 338 36.83 19.52 -6.55
N TYR A 339 36.46 20.46 -7.42
CA TYR A 339 36.83 21.86 -7.30
C TYR A 339 35.68 22.71 -6.74
N ASP A 340 35.93 23.34 -5.59
CA ASP A 340 35.09 24.37 -4.96
C ASP A 340 36.01 25.50 -4.48
N ASN A 341 36.36 26.40 -5.41
CA ASN A 341 37.47 27.36 -5.34
C ASN A 341 38.87 26.73 -5.22
N GLU A 342 38.99 25.68 -4.40
CA GLU A 342 40.17 24.86 -4.21
C GLU A 342 39.82 23.38 -4.47
N ARG A 343 40.85 22.56 -4.61
CA ARG A 343 40.68 21.12 -4.71
C ARG A 343 40.31 20.55 -3.34
N LYS A 344 39.13 19.92 -3.24
CA LYS A 344 38.58 19.33 -2.02
C LYS A 344 38.26 17.86 -2.22
N LEU A 345 38.28 17.10 -1.13
CA LEU A 345 37.91 15.70 -1.10
C LEU A 345 36.43 15.56 -0.72
N GLY A 346 35.74 14.62 -1.33
CA GLY A 346 34.35 14.33 -1.04
C GLY A 346 34.00 12.89 -1.35
N ARG A 347 32.83 12.49 -0.87
CA ARG A 347 32.23 11.19 -1.18
C ARG A 347 30.99 11.40 -2.05
N LEU A 348 30.95 10.77 -3.22
CA LEU A 348 29.81 10.82 -4.11
C LEU A 348 28.63 10.07 -3.48
N ARG A 349 27.56 10.78 -3.16
CA ARG A 349 26.36 10.21 -2.53
C ARG A 349 25.30 9.84 -3.56
N ALA A 350 25.00 10.77 -4.45
CA ALA A 350 23.95 10.54 -5.44
C ALA A 350 24.26 11.25 -6.75
N ILE A 351 23.79 10.64 -7.83
CA ILE A 351 23.72 11.27 -9.14
C ILE A 351 22.29 11.79 -9.31
N LEU A 352 22.18 13.09 -9.57
CA LEU A 352 20.92 13.81 -9.64
C LEU A 352 20.72 14.40 -11.03
N LEU A 353 19.48 14.52 -11.47
CA LEU A 353 19.07 15.29 -12.64
C LEU A 353 18.51 16.63 -12.17
N ASN A 354 19.01 17.74 -12.70
CA ASN A 354 18.41 19.03 -12.42
C ASN A 354 17.10 19.19 -13.19
N GLU A 355 16.03 19.57 -12.49
CA GLU A 355 14.69 19.67 -13.07
C GLU A 355 14.59 20.74 -14.18
N GLU A 356 15.28 21.88 -14.03
CA GLU A 356 15.16 23.02 -14.93
C GLU A 356 15.94 22.81 -16.23
N ASN A 357 17.19 22.34 -16.16
CA ASN A 357 18.07 22.25 -17.33
C ASN A 357 18.36 20.81 -17.79
N GLN A 358 17.83 19.80 -17.10
CA GLN A 358 18.00 18.37 -17.42
C GLN A 358 19.46 17.91 -17.48
N GLN A 359 20.38 18.62 -16.80
CA GLN A 359 21.77 18.23 -16.68
C GLN A 359 22.02 17.45 -15.39
N TYR A 360 22.98 16.52 -15.45
CA TYR A 360 23.42 15.79 -14.27
C TYR A 360 24.15 16.70 -13.29
N ARG A 361 23.83 16.50 -12.01
CA ARG A 361 24.50 17.08 -10.84
C ARG A 361 24.90 15.95 -9.90
N LEU A 362 25.89 16.21 -9.06
CA LEU A 362 26.45 15.23 -8.16
C LEU A 362 26.30 15.72 -6.74
N ARG A 363 25.66 14.92 -5.89
CA ARG A 363 25.58 15.19 -4.45
C ARG A 363 26.84 14.64 -3.79
N ILE A 364 27.59 15.51 -3.14
CA ILE A 364 28.86 15.21 -2.49
C ILE A 364 28.70 15.40 -0.97
N GLN A 365 29.04 14.36 -0.23
CA GLN A 365 29.31 14.46 1.20
C GLN A 365 30.74 14.98 1.38
N LYS A 366 30.90 16.07 2.13
CA LYS A 366 32.21 16.71 2.29
C LYS A 366 33.13 15.84 3.15
N VAL A 367 34.39 15.76 2.74
CA VAL A 367 35.49 15.25 3.56
C VAL A 367 36.34 16.45 3.95
N LEU A 368 36.58 16.61 5.23
CA LEU A 368 37.23 17.75 5.84
C LEU A 368 38.64 17.38 6.28
N ASP A 369 39.57 18.29 6.01
CA ASP A 369 40.90 18.28 6.62
C ASP A 369 40.86 18.93 8.01
N TYR A 370 41.93 18.76 8.80
CA TYR A 370 42.05 19.38 10.12
C TYR A 370 41.91 20.91 10.09
N SER A 371 42.38 21.56 9.01
CA SER A 371 42.24 23.00 8.81
C SER A 371 40.78 23.46 8.75
N ASP A 372 39.92 22.61 8.20
CA ASP A 372 38.50 22.90 7.92
C ASP A 372 37.61 22.63 9.14
N LEU A 373 38.12 21.93 10.15
CA LEU A 373 37.38 21.70 11.40
C LEU A 373 37.08 23.00 12.15
N PRO A 374 35.91 23.14 12.79
CA PRO A 374 35.64 24.24 13.71
C PRO A 374 36.68 24.34 14.82
N GLY A 375 37.05 25.57 15.21
CA GLY A 375 38.16 25.84 16.14
C GLY A 375 38.05 25.13 17.49
N ASN A 376 36.83 24.94 18.00
CA ASN A 376 36.56 24.22 19.25
C ASN A 376 36.86 22.70 19.18
N PHE A 377 37.03 22.13 17.98
CA PHE A 377 37.43 20.74 17.79
C PHE A 377 38.91 20.57 17.48
N LYS A 378 39.62 21.68 17.18
CA LYS A 378 41.06 21.67 16.95
C LYS A 378 41.78 21.41 18.27
N GLY A 379 42.54 20.32 18.31
CA GLY A 379 43.39 19.95 19.44
C GLY A 379 44.55 19.08 19.00
N GLU A 380 45.54 18.92 19.86
CA GLU A 380 46.80 18.21 19.58
C GLU A 380 46.56 16.77 19.10
N LEU A 381 45.63 16.05 19.73
CA LEU A 381 45.27 14.69 19.32
C LEU A 381 44.76 14.61 17.87
N ARG A 382 43.86 15.51 17.47
CA ARG A 382 43.34 15.55 16.09
C ARG A 382 44.40 16.04 15.10
N GLN A 383 45.27 16.95 15.52
CA GLN A 383 46.39 17.39 14.69
C GLN A 383 47.34 16.23 14.40
N ASN A 384 47.74 15.47 15.42
CA ASN A 384 48.60 14.29 15.26
C ASN A 384 47.95 13.21 14.39
N ARG A 385 46.64 12.98 14.54
CA ARG A 385 45.88 12.07 13.67
C ARG A 385 45.83 12.54 12.22
N SER A 386 45.62 13.84 11.99
CA SER A 386 45.67 14.43 10.65
C SER A 386 47.03 14.29 9.98
N LEU A 387 48.13 14.45 10.74
CA LEU A 387 49.49 14.20 10.23
C LEU A 387 49.71 12.74 9.81
N SER A 388 48.95 11.80 10.37
CA SER A 388 48.93 10.39 9.95
C SER A 388 47.97 10.09 8.81
N GLY A 389 47.37 11.11 8.18
CA GLY A 389 46.46 10.97 7.04
C GLY A 389 44.99 10.79 7.41
N GLU A 390 44.59 11.07 8.65
CA GLU A 390 43.17 11.01 9.04
C GLU A 390 42.38 12.23 8.56
N VAL A 391 41.17 11.97 8.06
CA VAL A 391 40.21 12.98 7.57
C VAL A 391 38.84 12.76 8.22
N TRP A 392 37.98 13.78 8.16
CA TRP A 392 36.67 13.77 8.82
C TRP A 392 35.54 13.83 7.80
N LEU A 393 34.49 13.02 7.97
CA LEU A 393 33.27 13.22 7.19
C LEU A 393 32.43 14.34 7.78
N GLN A 394 31.80 15.12 6.91
CA GLN A 394 30.74 16.03 7.32
C GLN A 394 29.40 15.48 6.85
N ASP A 395 28.45 15.32 7.77
CA ASP A 395 27.06 15.10 7.42
C ASP A 395 26.42 16.41 6.91
N GLU A 396 25.09 16.47 6.89
CA GLU A 396 24.32 17.60 6.36
C GLU A 396 24.84 18.98 6.84
N PRO A 397 24.90 19.98 5.94
CA PRO A 397 24.37 19.97 4.57
C PRO A 397 25.32 19.30 3.55
N PHE A 398 24.76 18.46 2.68
CA PHE A 398 25.48 17.96 1.50
C PHE A 398 25.64 19.03 0.42
N LEU A 399 26.73 18.95 -0.35
CA LEU A 399 27.01 19.85 -1.46
C LEU A 399 26.47 19.25 -2.76
N THR A 400 25.93 20.08 -3.64
CA THR A 400 25.58 19.67 -5.01
C THR A 400 26.50 20.39 -5.99
N ILE A 401 27.23 19.63 -6.81
CA ILE A 401 28.17 20.15 -7.82
C ILE A 401 27.76 19.74 -9.24
N THR A 402 28.30 20.41 -10.25
CA THR A 402 28.19 19.98 -11.65
C THR A 402 29.23 18.90 -11.97
N THR A 403 28.98 18.13 -13.03
CA THR A 403 29.94 17.11 -13.50
C THR A 403 31.30 17.68 -13.90
N SER A 404 31.35 18.93 -14.35
CA SER A 404 32.59 19.63 -14.70
C SER A 404 33.49 19.98 -13.51
N GLN A 405 32.96 19.95 -12.29
CA GLN A 405 33.74 20.21 -11.07
C GLN A 405 34.45 18.97 -10.54
N ILE A 406 34.11 17.77 -11.01
CA ILE A 406 34.82 16.54 -10.65
C ILE A 406 36.19 16.51 -11.33
N SER A 407 37.21 16.10 -10.56
CA SER A 407 38.58 15.96 -11.03
C SER A 407 38.96 14.50 -11.23
N GLU A 408 39.02 13.71 -10.15
CA GLU A 408 39.51 12.33 -10.19
C GLU A 408 38.97 11.49 -9.03
N LYS A 409 39.04 10.16 -9.16
CA LYS A 409 38.69 9.21 -8.11
C LYS A 409 39.81 9.02 -7.10
N VAL A 410 39.42 8.61 -5.89
CA VAL A 410 40.33 8.30 -4.79
C VAL A 410 40.03 6.89 -4.29
N ALA A 411 41.08 6.09 -4.13
CA ALA A 411 40.95 4.75 -3.59
C ALA A 411 40.60 4.79 -2.09
N ALA A 412 39.52 4.13 -1.69
CA ALA A 412 38.95 4.24 -0.34
C ALA A 412 39.89 3.73 0.77
N ASP A 413 40.77 2.78 0.46
CA ASP A 413 41.78 2.20 1.36
C ASP A 413 42.86 3.21 1.78
N THR A 414 42.97 4.34 1.08
CA THR A 414 43.91 5.41 1.42
C THR A 414 43.42 6.34 2.51
N LEU A 415 42.14 6.29 2.86
CA LEU A 415 41.52 7.25 3.79
C LEU A 415 41.23 6.61 5.15
N ARG A 416 41.71 7.26 6.21
CA ARG A 416 41.35 6.92 7.59
C ARG A 416 40.28 7.89 8.07
N ILE A 417 39.11 7.38 8.45
CA ILE A 417 37.99 8.16 8.96
C ILE A 417 37.49 7.51 10.26
N THR A 418 37.62 8.21 11.39
CA THR A 418 37.13 7.70 12.68
C THR A 418 36.05 8.58 13.31
N GLU A 419 35.85 9.78 12.78
CA GLU A 419 34.93 10.77 13.33
C GLU A 419 34.11 11.44 12.23
N ILE A 420 32.88 11.80 12.58
CA ILE A 420 31.92 12.49 11.72
C ILE A 420 31.50 13.79 12.39
N LEU A 421 31.62 14.88 11.64
CA LEU A 421 31.11 16.20 12.00
C LEU A 421 29.66 16.30 11.55
N TYR A 422 28.75 16.63 12.47
CA TYR A 422 27.33 16.82 12.17
C TYR A 422 26.80 18.03 12.93
N LYS A 423 25.62 18.51 12.53
CA LYS A 423 24.98 19.67 13.13
C LYS A 423 23.84 19.23 14.04
N HIS A 424 23.87 19.68 15.29
CA HIS A 424 22.74 19.57 16.24
C HIS A 424 22.23 20.98 16.56
N HIS A 425 20.98 21.25 16.19
CA HIS A 425 20.43 22.60 16.13
C HIS A 425 21.33 23.55 15.31
N THR A 426 21.99 24.49 15.96
CA THR A 426 22.91 25.46 15.35
C THR A 426 24.39 25.14 15.60
N HIS A 427 24.69 24.11 16.40
CA HIS A 427 26.04 23.80 16.86
C HIS A 427 26.60 22.58 16.14
N TRP A 428 27.87 22.67 15.78
CA TRP A 428 28.63 21.53 15.31
C TRP A 428 28.92 20.57 16.46
N ARG A 429 28.86 19.27 16.19
CA ARG A 429 29.19 18.18 17.10
C ARG A 429 29.95 17.09 16.35
N ILE A 430 30.68 16.27 17.09
CA ILE A 430 31.41 15.12 16.54
C ILE A 430 30.85 13.84 17.15
N ARG A 431 30.76 12.80 16.34
CA ARG A 431 30.47 11.43 16.76
C ARG A 431 31.43 10.45 16.11
N ASP A 432 31.49 9.26 16.66
CA ASP A 432 32.29 8.15 16.14
C ASP A 432 31.76 7.71 14.75
N ALA A 433 32.67 7.37 13.84
CA ALA A 433 32.34 6.94 12.48
C ALA A 433 31.56 5.62 12.41
N THR A 434 31.54 4.83 13.49
CA THR A 434 30.63 3.67 13.63
C THR A 434 29.15 4.06 13.49
N PHE A 435 28.79 5.30 13.85
CA PHE A 435 27.46 5.88 13.65
C PHE A 435 27.32 6.58 12.28
N SER A 436 28.15 6.25 11.30
CA SER A 436 27.95 6.69 9.92
C SER A 436 26.71 6.04 9.33
N TYR A 437 25.98 6.79 8.52
CA TYR A 437 25.11 6.16 7.54
C TYR A 437 25.93 5.28 6.60
N GLN A 438 25.57 3.99 6.51
CA GLN A 438 26.13 3.08 5.52
C GLN A 438 25.43 3.34 4.19
N HIS A 439 26.18 3.78 3.19
CA HIS A 439 25.62 4.10 1.88
C HIS A 439 25.11 2.82 1.19
N PRO A 440 23.97 2.83 0.45
CA PRO A 440 23.42 1.63 -0.15
C PRO A 440 24.38 0.90 -1.08
N SER A 441 25.26 1.61 -1.78
CA SER A 441 26.29 1.01 -2.63
C SER A 441 27.34 0.17 -1.88
N GLU A 442 27.45 0.29 -0.56
CA GLU A 442 28.38 -0.50 0.25
C GLU A 442 27.87 -1.93 0.49
N TYR A 443 26.56 -2.16 0.43
CA TYR A 443 25.95 -3.46 0.75
C TYR A 443 24.98 -3.98 -0.33
N ILE A 444 24.64 -3.17 -1.33
CA ILE A 444 23.82 -3.57 -2.47
C ILE A 444 24.72 -3.77 -3.69
N SER A 445 24.74 -5.00 -4.20
CA SER A 445 25.35 -5.35 -5.49
C SER A 445 24.28 -5.88 -6.43
N ILE A 446 24.08 -5.19 -7.55
CA ILE A 446 23.14 -5.56 -8.61
C ILE A 446 23.87 -6.27 -9.73
N ARG A 447 23.22 -7.26 -10.37
CA ARG A 447 23.78 -7.89 -11.57
C ARG A 447 23.57 -6.99 -12.77
N GLN A 448 24.60 -6.96 -13.62
CA GLN A 448 24.52 -6.24 -14.87
C GLN A 448 23.54 -6.93 -15.83
N PRO A 449 22.84 -6.16 -16.68
CA PRO A 449 21.99 -6.73 -17.70
C PRO A 449 22.79 -7.63 -18.64
N PRO A 450 22.16 -8.65 -19.26
CA PRO A 450 22.83 -9.57 -20.18
C PRO A 450 23.47 -8.90 -21.40
N SER A 451 22.94 -7.75 -21.81
CA SER A 451 23.43 -6.93 -22.92
C SER A 451 23.27 -5.44 -22.56
N PRO A 452 24.20 -4.55 -22.97
CA PRO A 452 24.04 -3.11 -22.79
C PRO A 452 22.88 -2.51 -23.60
N THR A 453 22.34 -3.25 -24.59
CA THR A 453 21.24 -2.79 -25.46
C THR A 453 19.86 -3.09 -24.89
N ILE A 454 19.75 -3.92 -23.85
CA ILE A 454 18.46 -4.28 -23.28
C ILE A 454 17.92 -3.13 -22.43
N PRO A 455 16.63 -2.75 -22.55
CA PRO A 455 16.06 -1.75 -21.66
C PRO A 455 16.08 -2.22 -20.20
N VAL A 456 16.44 -1.31 -19.30
CA VAL A 456 16.49 -1.58 -17.86
C VAL A 456 15.38 -0.80 -17.16
N TYR A 457 14.53 -1.49 -16.40
CA TYR A 457 13.49 -0.86 -15.59
C TYR A 457 13.77 -1.09 -14.11
N LYS A 458 13.98 0.01 -13.37
CA LYS A 458 14.19 -0.01 -11.91
C LYS A 458 12.91 0.41 -11.18
N LEU A 459 12.35 -0.48 -10.38
CA LEU A 459 11.06 -0.31 -9.73
C LEU A 459 11.18 -0.09 -8.23
N PHE A 460 10.60 1.00 -7.76
CA PHE A 460 10.42 1.32 -6.36
C PHE A 460 9.08 0.80 -5.88
N LEU A 461 9.07 -0.13 -4.93
CA LEU A 461 7.82 -0.68 -4.36
C LEU A 461 7.49 -0.02 -3.02
N ASP A 462 6.26 0.43 -2.88
CA ASP A 462 5.66 0.87 -1.63
C ASP A 462 4.71 -0.23 -1.15
N ILE A 463 4.98 -0.81 0.02
CA ILE A 463 4.13 -1.84 0.63
C ILE A 463 3.34 -1.20 1.76
N TYR A 464 2.03 -1.44 1.75
CA TYR A 464 1.15 -1.08 2.85
C TYR A 464 0.61 -2.33 3.54
N TYR A 465 0.65 -2.36 4.87
CA TYR A 465 0.05 -3.42 5.69
C TYR A 465 -0.90 -2.81 6.73
N ASP A 466 -2.14 -3.31 6.74
CA ASP A 466 -3.17 -2.86 7.68
C ASP A 466 -3.98 -4.03 8.24
N ASP A 467 -4.29 -3.94 9.52
CA ASP A 467 -5.12 -4.90 10.25
C ASP A 467 -6.53 -4.30 10.41
N PHE A 468 -7.53 -4.91 9.82
CA PHE A 468 -8.91 -4.41 9.86
C PHE A 468 -9.91 -5.50 10.28
N GLY A 469 -10.99 -5.07 10.94
CA GLY A 469 -12.13 -5.95 11.26
C GLY A 469 -13.02 -6.11 10.03
N THR A 470 -13.29 -7.35 9.62
CA THR A 470 -14.12 -7.61 8.42
C THR A 470 -15.59 -7.22 8.59
N PHE A 471 -16.09 -7.25 9.84
CA PHE A 471 -17.44 -6.81 10.20
C PHE A 471 -17.39 -5.96 11.46
N ARG A 472 -18.45 -5.17 11.70
CA ARG A 472 -18.62 -4.46 12.98
C ARG A 472 -18.72 -5.51 14.09
N ASN A 473 -17.86 -5.39 15.11
CA ASN A 473 -17.79 -6.25 16.31
C ASN A 473 -17.04 -7.59 16.17
N VAL A 474 -16.18 -7.78 15.16
CA VAL A 474 -15.29 -8.96 15.12
C VAL A 474 -14.08 -8.75 16.03
N TYR A 475 -13.83 -9.70 16.95
CA TYR A 475 -12.73 -9.65 17.93
C TYR A 475 -11.33 -9.89 17.32
N HIS A 476 -11.25 -10.34 16.07
CA HIS A 476 -10.01 -10.71 15.40
C HIS A 476 -9.83 -9.92 14.11
N SER A 477 -8.64 -9.36 13.90
CA SER A 477 -8.29 -8.60 12.70
C SER A 477 -7.86 -9.50 11.56
N LEU A 478 -8.28 -9.13 10.34
CA LEU A 478 -7.72 -9.64 9.09
C LEU A 478 -6.62 -8.68 8.64
N GLY A 479 -5.48 -9.20 8.21
CA GLY A 479 -4.40 -8.36 7.67
C GLY A 479 -4.57 -8.19 6.16
N GLY A 480 -4.47 -6.98 5.63
CA GLY A 480 -4.39 -6.71 4.19
C GLY A 480 -2.99 -6.23 3.81
N VAL A 481 -2.40 -6.85 2.79
CA VAL A 481 -1.12 -6.41 2.22
C VAL A 481 -1.37 -5.85 0.82
N TYR A 482 -0.91 -4.62 0.59
CA TYR A 482 -1.07 -3.88 -0.64
C TYR A 482 0.27 -3.40 -1.17
N VAL A 483 0.37 -3.21 -2.48
CA VAL A 483 1.56 -2.75 -3.18
C VAL A 483 1.19 -1.58 -4.09
N GLN A 484 2.07 -0.60 -4.14
CA GLN A 484 2.04 0.50 -5.08
C GLN A 484 3.45 0.76 -5.65
N PHE A 485 3.52 1.36 -6.83
CA PHE A 485 4.78 1.69 -7.49
C PHE A 485 5.13 3.16 -7.28
N GLY A 486 6.29 3.42 -6.67
CA GLY A 486 6.81 4.77 -6.46
C GLY A 486 7.23 5.48 -7.74
N ASN A 487 7.44 4.72 -8.83
CA ASN A 487 7.70 5.24 -10.17
C ASN A 487 6.51 6.00 -10.75
N MET A 488 5.29 5.76 -10.25
CA MET A 488 4.11 6.49 -10.70
C MET A 488 4.09 7.89 -10.06
N PRO A 489 3.73 8.94 -10.82
CA PRO A 489 3.55 10.28 -10.25
C PRO A 489 2.44 10.27 -9.20
N ALA A 490 2.49 11.20 -8.26
CA ALA A 490 1.57 11.30 -7.13
C ALA A 490 0.10 11.30 -7.57
N ARG A 491 -0.22 11.92 -8.73
CA ARG A 491 -1.57 11.91 -9.30
C ARG A 491 -2.07 10.51 -9.66
N GLN A 492 -1.18 9.64 -10.16
CA GLN A 492 -1.51 8.25 -10.49
C GLN A 492 -1.55 7.40 -9.23
N ARG A 493 -0.60 7.59 -8.31
CA ARG A 493 -0.58 6.90 -7.01
C ARG A 493 -1.84 7.13 -6.19
N LYS A 494 -2.49 8.29 -6.31
CA LYS A 494 -3.77 8.57 -5.64
C LYS A 494 -4.98 7.83 -6.22
N LEU A 495 -4.86 7.17 -7.38
CA LEU A 495 -5.97 6.45 -8.00
C LEU A 495 -6.09 5.04 -7.42
N LEU A 496 -7.30 4.66 -6.99
CA LEU A 496 -7.55 3.34 -6.41
C LEU A 496 -7.13 2.18 -7.34
N LYS A 497 -7.29 2.35 -8.66
CA LYS A 497 -6.87 1.37 -9.68
C LYS A 497 -5.36 1.07 -9.71
N ASN A 498 -4.55 1.93 -9.10
CA ASN A 498 -3.09 1.78 -9.01
C ASN A 498 -2.63 1.37 -7.59
N HIS A 499 -3.55 0.80 -6.81
CA HIS A 499 -3.26 0.10 -5.56
C HIS A 499 -3.54 -1.37 -5.79
N PHE A 500 -2.50 -2.20 -5.70
CA PHE A 500 -2.57 -3.62 -5.99
C PHE A 500 -2.66 -4.40 -4.70
N VAL A 501 -3.59 -5.34 -4.62
CA VAL A 501 -3.69 -6.24 -3.46
C VAL A 501 -2.67 -7.35 -3.64
N LEU A 502 -1.77 -7.54 -2.67
CA LEU A 502 -0.92 -8.73 -2.65
C LEU A 502 -1.69 -9.92 -2.06
N GLY A 503 -2.48 -9.69 -1.02
CA GLY A 503 -3.41 -10.67 -0.49
C GLY A 503 -3.86 -10.32 0.93
N PHE A 504 -4.61 -11.25 1.53
CA PHE A 504 -5.14 -11.08 2.87
C PHE A 504 -4.61 -12.17 3.79
N VAL A 505 -4.05 -11.76 4.93
CA VAL A 505 -3.61 -12.62 6.02
C VAL A 505 -4.85 -13.03 6.82
N PRO A 506 -5.21 -14.33 6.85
CA PRO A 506 -6.30 -14.85 7.67
C PRO A 506 -6.19 -14.47 9.14
N PHE A 507 -7.33 -14.49 9.86
CA PHE A 507 -7.37 -14.28 11.31
C PHE A 507 -6.37 -15.15 12.06
N GLY A 508 -5.53 -14.51 12.87
CA GLY A 508 -4.46 -15.18 13.63
C GLY A 508 -3.34 -15.78 12.76
N GLY A 509 -3.39 -15.61 11.45
CA GLY A 509 -2.43 -16.13 10.50
C GLY A 509 -1.02 -15.57 10.72
N ASN A 510 -0.01 -16.41 10.48
CA ASN A 510 1.38 -16.01 10.56
C ASN A 510 1.78 -15.13 9.37
N PHE A 511 1.94 -13.82 9.62
CA PHE A 511 2.38 -12.85 8.62
C PHE A 511 3.70 -13.23 7.94
N ASN A 512 4.67 -13.75 8.68
CA ASN A 512 5.97 -14.12 8.10
C ASN A 512 5.83 -15.27 7.10
N GLU A 513 5.00 -16.28 7.41
CA GLU A 513 4.72 -17.39 6.50
C GLU A 513 3.97 -16.94 5.24
N PHE A 514 3.03 -16.00 5.42
CA PHE A 514 2.29 -15.36 4.34
C PHE A 514 3.21 -14.57 3.39
N MET A 515 4.19 -13.82 3.92
CA MET A 515 5.08 -13.02 3.08
C MET A 515 6.17 -13.81 2.35
N LEU A 516 6.37 -15.10 2.66
CA LEU A 516 7.46 -15.90 2.05
C LEU A 516 7.47 -15.90 0.51
N PRO A 517 6.34 -16.11 -0.20
CA PRO A 517 6.32 -16.09 -1.66
C PRO A 517 6.77 -14.73 -2.22
N PHE A 518 6.26 -13.64 -1.65
CA PHE A 518 6.66 -12.28 -2.01
C PHE A 518 8.17 -12.05 -1.82
N ILE A 519 8.74 -12.48 -0.70
CA ILE A 519 10.18 -12.36 -0.45
C ILE A 519 10.98 -13.17 -1.48
N SER A 520 10.52 -14.37 -1.83
CA SER A 520 11.20 -15.21 -2.82
C SER A 520 11.24 -14.54 -4.18
N GLU A 521 10.11 -14.04 -4.66
CA GLU A 521 10.01 -13.35 -5.95
C GLU A 521 10.82 -12.04 -5.95
N MET A 522 10.74 -11.23 -4.89
CA MET A 522 11.48 -9.98 -4.80
C MET A 522 13.00 -10.20 -4.80
N LYS A 523 13.51 -11.28 -4.22
CA LYS A 523 14.94 -11.61 -4.28
C LYS A 523 15.44 -11.84 -5.71
N GLU A 524 14.60 -12.38 -6.59
CA GLU A 524 14.94 -12.49 -8.01
C GLU A 524 15.02 -11.11 -8.65
N PHE A 525 14.07 -10.22 -8.34
CA PHE A 525 14.07 -8.85 -8.87
C PHE A 525 15.20 -7.97 -8.33
N GLU A 526 15.60 -8.12 -7.07
CA GLU A 526 16.74 -7.38 -6.49
C GLU A 526 18.06 -7.68 -7.22
N GLN A 527 18.16 -8.88 -7.79
CA GLN A 527 19.29 -9.33 -8.60
C GLN A 527 19.13 -9.01 -10.10
N GLY A 528 17.97 -8.49 -10.51
CA GLY A 528 17.60 -8.31 -11.90
C GLY A 528 17.02 -9.58 -12.52
N LYS A 529 15.88 -9.43 -13.19
CA LYS A 529 15.11 -10.50 -13.83
C LYS A 529 14.80 -10.13 -15.26
N LEU A 530 15.06 -11.04 -16.19
CA LEU A 530 14.65 -10.90 -17.59
C LEU A 530 13.12 -11.06 -17.68
N MET A 531 12.46 -10.12 -18.34
CA MET A 531 11.00 -10.09 -18.47
C MET A 531 10.59 -9.45 -19.80
N GLU A 532 9.56 -9.99 -20.45
CA GLU A 532 8.99 -9.39 -21.65
C GLU A 532 8.10 -8.19 -21.30
N VAL A 533 8.43 -7.02 -21.87
CA VAL A 533 7.72 -5.76 -21.69
C VAL A 533 7.38 -5.19 -23.07
N ASN A 534 6.09 -5.10 -23.39
CA ASN A 534 5.55 -4.63 -24.67
C ASN A 534 6.16 -5.35 -25.90
N GLY A 535 6.36 -6.67 -25.81
CA GLY A 535 6.92 -7.49 -26.89
C GLY A 535 8.45 -7.43 -27.03
N GLN A 536 9.16 -6.85 -26.05
CA GLN A 536 10.61 -6.77 -26.02
C GLN A 536 11.17 -7.30 -24.71
N ASP A 537 12.29 -8.01 -24.76
CA ASP A 537 13.02 -8.42 -23.56
C ASP A 537 13.53 -7.18 -22.82
N ALA A 538 13.28 -7.13 -21.51
CA ALA A 538 13.73 -6.08 -20.62
C ALA A 538 14.38 -6.66 -19.37
N TRP A 539 15.37 -5.95 -18.84
CA TRP A 539 15.99 -6.26 -17.55
C TRP A 539 15.29 -5.48 -16.44
N VAL A 540 14.52 -6.18 -15.61
CA VAL A 540 13.71 -5.56 -14.57
C VAL A 540 14.37 -5.77 -13.21
N ILE A 541 14.67 -4.67 -12.53
CA ILE A 541 15.14 -4.63 -11.15
C ILE A 541 14.01 -4.04 -10.31
N ALA A 542 13.69 -4.67 -9.18
CA ALA A 542 12.71 -4.14 -8.26
C ALA A 542 13.22 -4.27 -6.83
N GLY A 543 13.02 -3.23 -6.04
CA GLY A 543 13.41 -3.20 -4.63
C GLY A 543 12.28 -2.69 -3.76
N LEU A 544 12.33 -3.06 -2.49
CA LEU A 544 11.44 -2.50 -1.49
C LEU A 544 11.85 -1.06 -1.22
N GLY A 545 11.04 -0.10 -1.64
CA GLY A 545 11.26 1.32 -1.49
C GLY A 545 10.79 1.83 -0.13
N VAL A 546 9.50 1.73 0.16
CA VAL A 546 8.92 2.16 1.44
C VAL A 546 7.95 1.10 1.98
N VAL A 547 7.88 1.00 3.30
CA VAL A 547 6.89 0.24 4.04
C VAL A 547 6.05 1.22 4.83
N THR A 548 4.82 1.42 4.36
CA THR A 548 3.83 2.26 5.01
C THR A 548 2.98 1.39 5.95
N ALA A 549 2.90 1.77 7.21
CA ALA A 549 2.08 1.10 8.20
C ALA A 549 1.79 2.05 9.35
N ASP A 550 0.75 1.75 10.13
CA ASP A 550 0.50 2.46 11.37
C ASP A 550 1.67 2.28 12.38
N LEU A 551 1.57 2.95 13.53
CA LEU A 551 2.69 2.99 14.48
C LEU A 551 3.11 1.59 14.98
N PRO A 552 2.22 0.72 15.49
CA PRO A 552 2.63 -0.58 16.01
C PRO A 552 3.08 -1.54 14.89
N GLN A 553 2.38 -1.59 13.75
CA GLN A 553 2.73 -2.50 12.66
C GLN A 553 4.02 -2.05 11.99
N GLY A 554 4.24 -0.74 11.84
CA GLY A 554 5.52 -0.19 11.37
C GLY A 554 6.70 -0.57 12.26
N ASN A 555 6.52 -0.59 13.59
CA ASN A 555 7.57 -1.08 14.50
C ASN A 555 7.81 -2.58 14.33
N ASP A 556 6.74 -3.38 14.20
CA ASP A 556 6.85 -4.81 13.92
C ASP A 556 7.59 -5.06 12.60
N MET A 557 7.37 -4.21 11.58
CA MET A 557 8.05 -4.23 10.28
C MET A 557 9.51 -3.78 10.32
N CYS A 558 9.94 -2.97 11.30
CA CYS A 558 11.35 -2.64 11.54
C CYS A 558 12.07 -3.63 12.47
N GLY A 559 11.34 -4.55 13.10
CA GLY A 559 11.88 -5.38 14.18
C GLY A 559 12.11 -4.61 15.49
N VAL A 560 11.49 -3.45 15.66
CA VAL A 560 11.60 -2.61 16.87
C VAL A 560 10.45 -2.95 17.82
N LEU A 561 10.68 -2.87 19.13
CA LEU A 561 9.60 -3.06 20.11
C LEU A 561 8.54 -1.97 19.97
N ARG A 562 7.32 -2.24 20.45
CA ARG A 562 6.20 -1.30 20.36
C ARG A 562 6.49 0.01 21.10
N HIS A 563 5.74 1.06 20.76
CA HIS A 563 5.89 2.42 21.29
C HIS A 563 5.88 2.53 22.84
N ASN A 564 5.28 1.57 23.55
CA ASN A 564 5.27 1.53 25.02
C ASN A 564 6.58 1.02 25.66
N ALA A 565 7.48 0.44 24.86
CA ALA A 565 8.77 -0.04 25.33
C ALA A 565 9.71 1.13 25.69
N ASN A 566 10.72 0.86 26.53
CA ASN A 566 11.67 1.89 26.92
C ASN A 566 12.36 2.54 25.71
N LYS A 567 12.74 1.76 24.69
CA LYS A 567 13.30 2.26 23.42
C LYS A 567 12.43 1.86 22.23
N GLY A 568 11.16 2.28 22.23
CA GLY A 568 10.17 1.94 21.21
C GLY A 568 10.21 2.78 19.92
N CYS A 569 11.12 3.76 19.80
CA CYS A 569 11.25 4.55 18.58
C CYS A 569 12.04 3.76 17.52
N ARG A 570 11.53 3.72 16.28
CA ARG A 570 12.23 3.08 15.15
C ARG A 570 13.27 3.96 14.47
N THR A 571 13.35 5.24 14.79
CA THR A 571 14.34 6.16 14.21
C THR A 571 15.53 6.40 15.14
N CYS A 572 15.34 6.33 16.46
CA CYS A 572 16.38 6.57 17.45
C CYS A 572 16.24 5.65 18.67
N THR A 573 17.24 5.69 19.53
CA THR A 573 17.37 4.89 20.75
C THR A 573 16.97 5.67 22.01
N ALA A 574 16.25 6.79 21.83
CA ALA A 574 15.66 7.58 22.91
C ALA A 574 14.90 6.70 23.91
N SER A 575 15.17 6.89 25.20
CA SER A 575 14.43 6.23 26.26
C SER A 575 13.05 6.85 26.44
N ARG A 576 12.11 6.12 27.06
CA ARG A 576 10.75 6.57 27.32
C ARG A 576 10.71 7.87 28.14
N GLU A 577 11.66 8.02 29.07
CA GLU A 577 11.82 9.19 29.91
C GLU A 577 12.29 10.43 29.14
N SER A 578 12.97 10.23 28.01
CA SER A 578 13.49 11.31 27.15
C SER A 578 12.54 11.75 26.04
N LEU A 579 11.38 11.09 25.85
CA LEU A 579 10.48 11.35 24.72
C LEU A 579 9.89 12.77 24.69
N THR A 580 9.85 13.46 25.83
CA THR A 580 9.40 14.86 25.94
C THR A 580 10.54 15.88 25.86
N ASN A 581 11.78 15.42 25.72
CA ASN A 581 12.94 16.30 25.62
C ASN A 581 13.13 16.80 24.17
N PHE A 582 12.62 18.00 23.89
CA PHE A 582 12.78 18.65 22.59
C PHE A 582 14.24 18.99 22.22
N SER A 583 15.18 18.95 23.19
CA SER A 583 16.60 19.21 22.95
C SER A 583 17.41 17.94 22.67
N GLN A 584 16.75 16.80 22.47
CA GLN A 584 17.43 15.52 22.25
C GLN A 584 18.36 15.56 21.04
N ASP A 585 19.56 15.02 21.20
CA ASP A 585 20.50 14.83 20.10
C ASP A 585 20.13 13.57 19.33
N VAL A 586 19.13 13.72 18.44
CA VAL A 586 18.62 12.63 17.63
C VAL A 586 19.74 12.01 16.78
N PRO A 587 20.59 12.77 16.05
CA PRO A 587 21.70 12.17 15.31
C PRO A 587 22.63 11.32 16.20
N ALA A 588 22.95 11.76 17.42
CA ALA A 588 23.77 10.96 18.34
C ALA A 588 23.10 9.67 18.82
N THR A 589 21.77 9.59 18.76
CA THR A 589 20.98 8.45 19.26
C THR A 589 20.26 7.71 18.13
N SER A 590 20.47 8.07 16.86
CA SER A 590 19.85 7.46 15.70
C SER A 590 20.11 5.96 15.63
N ARG A 591 19.13 5.23 15.10
CA ARG A 591 19.31 3.83 14.73
C ARG A 591 19.89 3.76 13.33
N TYR A 592 20.84 2.86 13.15
CA TYR A 592 21.44 2.55 11.86
C TYR A 592 21.26 1.07 11.59
N HIS A 593 20.94 0.70 10.36
CA HIS A 593 20.69 -0.68 9.97
C HIS A 593 21.85 -1.62 10.32
N HIS A 594 23.11 -1.27 10.01
CA HIS A 594 24.27 -2.12 10.29
C HIS A 594 24.49 -2.35 11.79
N ILE A 595 24.38 -1.30 12.61
CA ILE A 595 24.44 -1.43 14.08
C ILE A 595 23.30 -2.30 14.60
N THR A 596 22.11 -2.14 14.01
CA THR A 596 20.94 -2.91 14.40
C THR A 596 21.09 -4.38 14.03
N ASP A 597 21.76 -4.70 12.92
CA ASP A 597 22.05 -6.08 12.52
C ASP A 597 23.00 -6.76 13.51
N ASP A 598 24.05 -6.07 13.94
CA ASP A 598 24.96 -6.56 14.98
C ASP A 598 24.20 -6.80 16.30
N GLN A 599 23.30 -5.90 16.68
CA GLN A 599 22.44 -6.07 17.86
C GLN A 599 21.48 -7.26 17.73
N PHE A 600 20.89 -7.49 16.55
CA PHE A 600 20.06 -8.67 16.31
C PHE A 600 20.87 -9.96 16.38
N LYS A 601 22.10 -9.95 15.87
CA LYS A 601 23.02 -11.08 15.96
C LYS A 601 23.35 -11.39 17.43
N GLU A 602 23.66 -10.37 18.23
CA GLU A 602 23.89 -10.53 19.67
C GLU A 602 22.66 -11.12 20.39
N ILE A 603 21.45 -10.63 20.07
CA ILE A 603 20.21 -11.19 20.61
C ILE A 603 20.01 -12.65 20.19
N PHE A 604 20.30 -12.99 18.94
CA PHE A 604 20.09 -14.33 18.39
C PHE A 604 21.08 -15.35 18.94
N ASP A 605 22.35 -14.96 19.09
CA ASP A 605 23.44 -15.80 19.57
C ASP A 605 23.37 -16.05 21.09
N GLU A 606 22.58 -15.26 21.83
CA GLU A 606 22.36 -15.43 23.27
C GLU A 606 21.48 -16.66 23.58
N PRO A 607 22.02 -17.73 24.19
CA PRO A 607 21.27 -18.96 24.45
C PRO A 607 20.27 -18.84 25.61
N ALA A 608 20.53 -17.96 26.58
CA ALA A 608 19.68 -17.85 27.76
C ALA A 608 18.49 -16.91 27.49
N THR A 609 17.28 -17.47 27.41
CA THR A 609 16.03 -16.72 27.14
C THR A 609 15.86 -15.47 28.02
N THR A 610 16.25 -15.54 29.30
CA THR A 610 16.18 -14.39 30.21
C THR A 610 17.14 -13.28 29.81
N ARG A 611 18.37 -13.62 29.41
CA ARG A 611 19.37 -12.65 28.96
C ARG A 611 19.00 -12.09 27.59
N GLN A 612 18.51 -12.93 26.67
CA GLN A 612 17.97 -12.51 25.38
C GLN A 612 16.86 -11.46 25.53
N ARG A 613 15.90 -11.68 26.46
CA ARG A 613 14.84 -10.69 26.75
C ARG A 613 15.38 -9.37 27.32
N ARG A 614 16.46 -9.43 28.13
CA ARG A 614 17.13 -8.23 28.63
C ARG A 614 17.75 -7.45 27.48
N LEU A 615 18.49 -8.11 26.57
CA LEU A 615 19.06 -7.49 25.37
C LEU A 615 17.98 -6.86 24.48
N CYS A 616 16.87 -7.57 24.24
CA CYS A 616 15.72 -7.03 23.51
C CYS A 616 15.21 -5.72 24.13
N THR A 617 15.10 -5.67 25.46
CA THR A 617 14.65 -4.48 26.20
C THR A 617 15.69 -3.35 26.15
N GLU A 618 16.97 -3.69 26.27
CA GLU A 618 18.10 -2.76 26.25
C GLU A 618 18.27 -2.09 24.89
N PHE A 619 18.16 -2.86 23.80
CA PHE A 619 18.25 -2.35 22.44
C PHE A 619 16.92 -1.80 21.91
N GLY A 620 15.80 -2.16 22.54
CA GLY A 620 14.46 -1.83 22.05
C GLY A 620 14.08 -2.62 20.80
N LEU A 621 14.64 -3.82 20.63
CA LEU A 621 14.46 -4.67 19.46
C LEU A 621 13.69 -5.94 19.80
N ARG A 622 13.08 -6.54 18.79
CA ARG A 622 12.42 -7.85 18.89
C ARG A 622 13.48 -8.96 18.94
N THR A 623 13.05 -10.18 19.24
CA THR A 623 13.94 -11.36 19.24
C THR A 623 14.44 -11.74 17.85
N ARG A 624 13.73 -11.32 16.80
CA ARG A 624 14.09 -11.57 15.41
C ARG A 624 13.82 -10.31 14.57
N PRO A 625 14.62 -10.11 13.51
CA PRO A 625 14.35 -9.06 12.53
C PRO A 625 13.04 -9.33 11.78
N SER A 626 12.58 -8.33 11.04
CA SER A 626 11.39 -8.44 10.19
C SER A 626 11.63 -9.43 9.06
N ILE A 627 10.57 -10.06 8.56
CA ILE A 627 10.66 -10.90 7.36
C ILE A 627 11.13 -10.10 6.13
N LEU A 628 10.84 -8.80 6.11
CA LEU A 628 11.27 -7.86 5.07
C LEU A 628 12.77 -7.58 5.11
N ASP A 629 13.46 -7.84 6.23
CA ASP A 629 14.93 -7.68 6.34
C ASP A 629 15.70 -8.81 5.62
N ARG A 630 14.98 -9.74 4.97
CA ARG A 630 15.56 -10.68 3.99
C ARG A 630 15.79 -10.04 2.62
N LEU A 631 15.25 -8.84 2.40
CA LEU A 631 15.42 -8.00 1.21
C LEU A 631 16.49 -6.94 1.48
N LEU A 632 17.05 -6.39 0.40
CA LEU A 632 18.06 -5.33 0.43
C LEU A 632 17.40 -3.98 0.79
N ARG A 633 17.41 -3.62 2.08
CA ARG A 633 16.77 -2.40 2.56
C ARG A 633 17.42 -1.80 3.81
N GLU A 634 17.35 -0.47 3.96
CA GLU A 634 17.59 0.23 5.22
C GLU A 634 16.26 0.35 6.00
N ARG A 635 16.07 -0.49 7.01
CA ARG A 635 14.78 -0.66 7.70
C ARG A 635 14.25 0.58 8.42
N HIS A 636 15.12 1.47 8.89
CA HIS A 636 14.76 2.62 9.72
C HIS A 636 14.40 3.85 8.86
N LEU A 637 14.99 3.96 7.66
CA LEU A 637 14.66 4.98 6.66
C LEU A 637 13.49 4.56 5.78
N GLN A 638 13.40 3.28 5.42
CA GLN A 638 12.39 2.76 4.51
C GLN A 638 11.09 2.34 5.20
N THR A 639 10.97 2.57 6.52
CA THR A 639 9.72 2.36 7.27
C THR A 639 9.36 3.65 8.02
N PRO A 640 9.03 4.73 7.31
CA PRO A 640 8.79 6.04 7.91
C PRO A 640 7.61 6.01 8.89
N GLN A 641 7.56 7.01 9.78
CA GLN A 641 6.41 7.21 10.67
C GLN A 641 5.21 7.73 9.88
N ASP A 642 4.06 7.08 10.00
CA ASP A 642 2.81 7.62 9.49
C ASP A 642 2.27 8.69 10.45
N VAL A 643 2.62 9.95 10.15
CA VAL A 643 2.24 11.12 10.97
C VAL A 643 0.72 11.28 11.05
N TYR A 644 -0.02 10.93 10.00
CA TYR A 644 -1.48 11.05 9.99
C TYR A 644 -2.12 10.02 10.91
N HIS A 645 -1.69 8.75 10.88
CA HIS A 645 -2.16 7.76 11.84
C HIS A 645 -1.74 8.10 13.28
N ALA A 646 -0.56 8.70 13.47
CA ALA A 646 -0.11 9.17 14.78
C ALA A 646 -0.96 10.34 15.34
N THR A 647 -1.55 11.17 14.47
CA THR A 647 -2.31 12.37 14.84
C THR A 647 -3.83 12.17 14.81
N ALA A 648 -4.39 11.43 13.85
CA ALA A 648 -5.83 11.29 13.62
C ALA A 648 -6.59 10.72 14.82
N GLY A 649 -6.04 9.71 15.51
CA GLY A 649 -6.64 9.16 16.74
C GLY A 649 -6.52 10.08 17.97
N LYS A 650 -5.62 11.08 17.91
CA LYS A 650 -5.38 12.05 18.98
C LYS A 650 -5.96 13.43 18.67
N ILE A 651 -6.40 13.67 17.43
CA ILE A 651 -6.89 14.98 16.97
C ILE A 651 -8.11 15.41 17.76
N GLY A 652 -8.99 14.48 18.14
CA GLY A 652 -10.12 14.77 19.03
C GLY A 652 -9.70 15.24 20.43
N ARG A 653 -8.58 14.73 20.97
CA ARG A 653 -8.00 15.19 22.24
C ARG A 653 -7.26 16.53 22.09
N LEU A 654 -6.55 16.72 20.98
CA LEU A 654 -5.86 17.98 20.64
C LEU A 654 -6.88 19.11 20.44
N LEU A 655 -7.95 18.90 19.68
CA LEU A 655 -9.06 19.85 19.53
C LEU A 655 -9.65 20.22 20.90
N LYS A 656 -9.90 19.23 21.76
CA LYS A 656 -10.43 19.47 23.10
C LYS A 656 -9.47 20.32 23.95
N LEU A 657 -8.18 20.00 23.96
CA LEU A 657 -7.14 20.83 24.60
C LEU A 657 -7.03 22.24 23.99
N THR A 658 -7.29 22.39 22.69
CA THR A 658 -7.23 23.69 22.00
C THR A 658 -8.44 24.56 22.37
N TYR A 659 -9.62 23.97 22.59
CA TYR A 659 -10.79 24.68 23.10
C TYR A 659 -10.75 24.92 24.63
N ASP A 660 -10.06 24.05 25.37
CA ASP A 660 -9.90 24.18 26.84
C ASP A 660 -8.75 25.12 27.23
N LEU A 661 -7.85 25.47 26.29
CA LEU A 661 -6.94 26.62 26.41
C LEU A 661 -7.72 27.93 26.20
N ARG A 662 -8.56 28.28 27.18
CA ARG A 662 -9.06 29.64 27.31
C ARG A 662 -7.89 30.56 27.70
N ILE A 663 -7.59 31.53 26.84
CA ILE A 663 -6.82 32.75 27.17
C ILE A 663 -7.65 33.62 28.10
#